data_AF-A0A093XLP8-F1
#
_entry.id   AF-A0A093XLP8-F1
#
_cell.length_a   1.000
_cell.length_b   1.000
_cell.length_c   1.000
_cell.angle_alpha   90.00
_cell.angle_beta   90.00
_cell.angle_gamma   90.00
#
_symmetry.space_group_name_H-M   'P 1'
#
loop_
_entity.id
_entity.type
_entity.pdbx_description
1 polymer ?
#
loop_
_entity_poly.entity_id
_entity_poly.type
_entity_poly.pdbx_seq_one_letter_code
_entity_poly.pdbx_strand_id
1 'polypeptide(L)'
;MPALSRHNTEMFQCPQCDKSYSRKSHLLRHELTHTSELSASCPICKKEFQKPEVARRHSKQCAKKHNQPIPPAARAGRKKMSCDSCFDAKTACDRSSIPCGRCTGLGVRCSLDELTPSLSTTRSMVTTTTTTTSKQGLMSNEPFYFLLHFTDPAVKNDRLAISETAGCSMRRNLAVNTFSSLENSTPLDFFIDDLIVEPGLLSLGDSVAEDDYFQIDEFISDAVLPSKLPRQLHDIASELAETSRSMSLDTGSEHTMLKTTVLDALFTVENLTVFITAFFHSLHWHMPVVHCPTFDPANISNSLLLAIFLAGAVYTIPFQSADLVLPPSLLSVAEEYVFRKVANLSATTTPSDQPVRGYAIETVQAALILEMLQFSQGDPLIRRRIRIVRHPCLVSTIRSMGLFRYKRRQAPGVSDEDKWRELAVEEVCIRVACWTFLADGFLTVCFKNHPQLTILEMDCDFPWSTELFEAESVSSFNEMAAAQTTGPSLPTLRKVAESLLQMPSSGNRISWDRSLSVEHLLMLIYAMNSLAFQARSGLLGFISIDTIKHAAMNWRTLWKSVSHHFHFAATTTTHTTTTEQNLHLGYPKHAEELWWLLMTTLDAAANNSGRNGKKFQYLDSNATDDLGKLNEFIQFARPRVV
;
A
#
# COMPACT_ATOMS: atom_id res chain seq x y z
N MET A 1 -8.89 -42.65 -48.18
CA MET A 1 -8.60 -42.93 -46.75
C MET A 1 -7.24 -43.59 -46.69
N PRO A 2 -6.19 -42.84 -46.30
CA PRO A 2 -5.57 -43.10 -45.00
C PRO A 2 -5.40 -41.83 -44.16
N ALA A 3 -5.22 -42.06 -42.85
CA ALA A 3 -5.28 -41.10 -41.77
C ALA A 3 -4.09 -40.12 -41.73
N LEU A 4 -4.40 -38.84 -41.55
CA LEU A 4 -3.42 -37.79 -41.24
C LEU A 4 -3.04 -37.84 -39.76
N SER A 5 -1.73 -37.65 -39.55
CA SER A 5 -0.99 -37.58 -38.30
C SER A 5 -1.58 -36.62 -37.27
N ARG A 6 -1.69 -37.07 -36.00
CA ARG A 6 -1.95 -36.21 -34.85
C ARG A 6 -0.79 -35.24 -34.64
N HIS A 7 -1.10 -33.95 -34.61
CA HIS A 7 -0.19 -32.89 -34.16
C HIS A 7 0.27 -33.17 -32.72
N ASN A 8 1.59 -33.14 -32.53
CA ASN A 8 2.27 -33.28 -31.26
C ASN A 8 2.10 -31.97 -30.46
N THR A 9 1.07 -31.91 -29.61
CA THR A 9 0.98 -30.88 -28.57
C THR A 9 2.06 -31.16 -27.53
N GLU A 10 3.05 -30.28 -27.39
CA GLU A 10 4.08 -30.39 -26.33
C GLU A 10 3.41 -30.60 -24.98
N MET A 11 3.61 -31.78 -24.39
CA MET A 11 3.14 -32.09 -23.05
C MET A 11 4.20 -31.68 -22.05
N PHE A 12 3.78 -31.08 -20.95
CA PHE A 12 4.66 -30.69 -19.85
C PHE A 12 4.98 -31.93 -19.01
N GLN A 13 6.18 -32.47 -19.19
CA GLN A 13 6.65 -33.66 -18.48
C GLN A 13 7.24 -33.30 -17.12
N CYS A 14 6.92 -34.11 -16.11
CA CYS A 14 7.48 -33.94 -14.79
C CYS A 14 8.96 -34.33 -14.76
N PRO A 15 9.86 -33.48 -14.24
CA PRO A 15 11.29 -33.79 -14.18
C PRO A 15 11.61 -34.90 -13.16
N GLN A 16 10.66 -35.24 -12.28
CA GLN A 16 10.86 -36.24 -11.21
C GLN A 16 10.10 -37.57 -11.45
N CYS A 17 9.25 -37.67 -12.48
CA CYS A 17 8.66 -38.95 -12.90
C CYS A 17 8.11 -38.89 -14.34
N ASP A 18 7.83 -40.04 -14.95
CA ASP A 18 7.43 -40.15 -16.36
C ASP A 18 5.99 -39.69 -16.68
N LYS A 19 5.39 -38.84 -15.84
CA LYS A 19 4.04 -38.30 -16.06
C LYS A 19 4.10 -37.00 -16.85
N SER A 20 3.27 -36.92 -17.88
CA SER A 20 3.16 -35.75 -18.75
C SER A 20 1.75 -35.16 -18.70
N TYR A 21 1.66 -33.83 -18.68
CA TYR A 21 0.42 -33.09 -18.53
C TYR A 21 0.22 -32.14 -19.71
N SER A 22 -1.02 -32.01 -20.19
CA SER A 22 -1.35 -31.09 -21.29
C SER A 22 -1.34 -29.61 -20.91
N ARG A 23 -1.25 -29.28 -19.61
CA ARG A 23 -1.26 -27.90 -19.09
C ARG A 23 -0.23 -27.72 -17.98
N LYS A 24 0.51 -26.62 -18.02
CA LYS A 24 1.55 -26.26 -17.02
C LYS A 24 1.01 -26.16 -15.58
N SER A 25 -0.23 -25.70 -15.39
CA SER A 25 -0.85 -25.63 -14.06
C SER A 25 -1.10 -26.99 -13.42
N HIS A 26 -1.32 -28.03 -14.23
CA HIS A 26 -1.46 -29.41 -13.74
C HIS A 26 -0.10 -30.03 -13.43
N LEU A 27 0.92 -29.71 -14.23
CA LEU A 27 2.30 -30.09 -13.92
C LEU A 27 2.75 -29.45 -12.59
N LEU A 28 2.60 -28.15 -12.39
CA LEU A 28 2.99 -27.48 -11.13
C LEU A 28 2.28 -28.07 -9.91
N ARG A 29 0.99 -28.41 -10.03
CA ARG A 29 0.25 -29.09 -8.97
C ARG A 29 0.77 -30.51 -8.71
N HIS A 30 1.21 -31.20 -9.75
CA HIS A 30 1.82 -32.51 -9.63
C HIS A 30 3.25 -32.42 -9.06
N GLU A 31 4.02 -31.40 -9.38
CA GLU A 31 5.38 -31.19 -8.83
C GLU A 31 5.34 -30.95 -7.31
N LEU A 32 4.29 -30.29 -6.82
CA LEU A 32 3.99 -30.20 -5.39
C LEU A 32 3.74 -31.57 -4.74
N THR A 33 3.49 -32.62 -5.54
CA THR A 33 3.34 -33.97 -4.99
C THR A 33 4.65 -34.67 -4.67
N HIS A 34 5.77 -34.22 -5.24
CA HIS A 34 7.10 -34.79 -4.96
C HIS A 34 7.77 -34.14 -3.75
N THR A 35 7.41 -32.90 -3.43
CA THR A 35 7.86 -32.19 -2.22
C THR A 35 7.05 -32.67 -1.01
N SER A 36 7.38 -33.89 -0.55
CA SER A 36 6.65 -34.58 0.52
C SER A 36 7.14 -34.18 1.91
N GLU A 37 6.37 -33.33 2.61
CA GLU A 37 6.08 -33.60 4.02
C GLU A 37 4.61 -34.07 4.10
N LEU A 38 4.44 -35.35 4.37
CA LEU A 38 3.13 -35.99 4.52
C LEU A 38 2.61 -35.70 5.93
N SER A 39 1.61 -34.83 6.04
CA SER A 39 1.15 -34.30 7.34
C SER A 39 -0.06 -35.03 7.94
N ALA A 40 -0.73 -35.93 7.22
CA ALA A 40 -1.90 -36.64 7.76
C ALA A 40 -2.09 -38.04 7.15
N SER A 41 -2.26 -39.06 8.01
CA SER A 41 -2.53 -40.45 7.60
C SER A 41 -3.97 -40.87 7.91
N CYS A 42 -4.51 -41.78 7.10
CA CYS A 42 -5.81 -42.40 7.37
C CYS A 42 -5.67 -43.41 8.51
N PRO A 43 -6.48 -43.33 9.58
CA PRO A 43 -6.36 -44.24 10.72
C PRO A 43 -6.75 -45.70 10.39
N ILE A 44 -7.41 -45.96 9.26
CA ILE A 44 -7.92 -47.29 8.89
C ILE A 44 -6.94 -48.03 7.98
N CYS A 45 -6.48 -47.39 6.91
CA CYS A 45 -5.57 -48.02 5.94
C CYS A 45 -4.14 -47.49 6.02
N LYS A 46 -3.85 -46.56 6.95
CA LYS A 46 -2.56 -45.87 7.13
C LYS A 46 -2.02 -45.15 5.90
N LYS A 47 -2.85 -44.93 4.88
CA LYS A 47 -2.46 -44.20 3.68
C LYS A 47 -2.25 -42.73 4.04
N GLU A 48 -1.13 -42.17 3.58
CA GLU A 48 -0.73 -40.80 3.88
C GLU A 48 -1.20 -39.83 2.79
N PHE A 49 -1.57 -38.62 3.21
CA PHE A 49 -2.08 -37.57 2.34
C PHE A 49 -1.42 -36.24 2.68
N GLN A 50 -1.28 -35.39 1.66
CA GLN A 50 -0.62 -34.09 1.77
C GLN A 50 -1.46 -33.02 2.48
N LYS A 51 -2.78 -33.19 2.53
CA LYS A 51 -3.71 -32.27 3.21
C LYS A 51 -4.62 -33.04 4.16
N PRO A 52 -4.83 -32.56 5.40
CA PRO A 52 -5.67 -33.24 6.38
C PRO A 52 -7.12 -33.38 5.92
N GLU A 53 -7.63 -32.43 5.12
CA GLU A 53 -8.98 -32.52 4.58
C GLU A 53 -9.15 -33.68 3.58
N VAL A 54 -8.10 -33.98 2.80
CA VAL A 54 -8.08 -35.08 1.84
C VAL A 54 -7.98 -36.43 2.58
N ALA A 55 -7.14 -36.51 3.61
CA ALA A 55 -7.08 -37.67 4.51
C ALA A 55 -8.44 -37.94 5.16
N ARG A 56 -9.13 -36.89 5.64
CA ARG A 56 -10.46 -36.98 6.25
C ARG A 56 -11.50 -37.51 5.26
N ARG A 57 -11.53 -36.97 4.04
CA ARG A 57 -12.47 -37.43 2.99
C ARG A 57 -12.22 -38.89 2.63
N HIS A 58 -10.96 -39.29 2.50
CA HIS A 58 -10.57 -40.67 2.27
C HIS A 58 -10.98 -41.60 3.43
N SER A 59 -10.73 -41.20 4.68
CA SER A 59 -11.03 -42.02 5.86
C SER A 59 -12.52 -42.37 5.99
N LYS A 60 -13.42 -41.47 5.57
CA LYS A 60 -14.87 -41.73 5.53
C LYS A 60 -15.25 -42.80 4.50
N GLN A 61 -14.65 -42.78 3.31
CA GLN A 61 -14.87 -43.81 2.30
C GLN A 61 -14.18 -45.14 2.67
N CYS A 62 -13.00 -45.06 3.28
CA CYS A 62 -12.24 -46.21 3.74
C CYS A 62 -12.99 -46.98 4.84
N ALA A 63 -13.63 -46.26 5.78
CA ALA A 63 -14.50 -46.84 6.81
C ALA A 63 -15.66 -47.66 6.23
N LYS A 64 -16.36 -47.10 5.24
CA LYS A 64 -17.45 -47.80 4.54
C LYS A 64 -16.96 -49.02 3.77
N LYS A 65 -15.76 -48.96 3.16
CA LYS A 65 -15.20 -50.08 2.38
C LYS A 65 -14.72 -51.24 3.24
N HIS A 66 -14.27 -50.98 4.46
CA HIS A 66 -13.73 -51.98 5.37
C HIS A 66 -14.69 -52.38 6.51
N ASN A 67 -15.97 -51.98 6.44
CA ASN A 67 -16.97 -52.18 7.49
C ASN A 67 -16.48 -51.77 8.89
N GLN A 68 -15.73 -50.67 8.95
CA GLN A 68 -15.22 -50.09 10.20
C GLN A 68 -16.03 -48.82 10.54
N PRO A 69 -16.19 -48.49 11.84
CA PRO A 69 -16.88 -47.28 12.25
C PRO A 69 -16.20 -46.03 11.68
N ILE A 70 -17.01 -45.06 11.24
CA ILE A 70 -16.52 -43.81 10.65
C ILE A 70 -15.70 -43.06 11.72
N PRO A 71 -14.44 -42.66 11.43
CA PRO A 71 -13.63 -41.93 12.39
C PRO A 71 -14.32 -40.61 12.79
N PRO A 72 -14.44 -40.31 14.10
CA PRO A 72 -15.10 -39.11 14.57
C PRO A 72 -14.34 -37.85 14.12
N ALA A 73 -15.07 -36.77 13.80
CA ALA A 73 -14.46 -35.49 13.46
C ALA A 73 -13.74 -34.90 14.69
N ALA A 74 -12.49 -34.46 14.52
CA ALA A 74 -11.78 -33.72 15.55
C ALA A 74 -12.52 -32.40 15.83
N ARG A 75 -13.03 -32.23 17.06
CA ARG A 75 -13.63 -30.96 17.50
C ARG A 75 -12.54 -29.91 17.69
N ALA A 76 -12.77 -28.68 17.23
CA ALA A 76 -11.92 -27.54 17.57
C ALA A 76 -11.97 -27.32 19.09
N GLY A 77 -10.80 -27.30 19.75
CA GLY A 77 -10.71 -27.17 21.21
C GLY A 77 -11.16 -25.80 21.70
N ARG A 78 -12.09 -25.78 22.67
CA ARG A 78 -12.44 -24.59 23.46
C ARG A 78 -11.19 -24.14 24.25
N LYS A 79 -10.75 -22.88 24.15
CA LYS A 79 -9.59 -22.38 24.94
C LYS A 79 -9.86 -22.60 26.43
N LYS A 80 -8.88 -23.15 27.17
CA LYS A 80 -9.01 -23.41 28.62
C LYS A 80 -9.38 -22.12 29.37
N MET A 81 -10.36 -22.24 30.28
CA MET A 81 -10.93 -21.33 31.30
C MET A 81 -10.06 -20.95 32.52
N SER A 82 -9.05 -21.75 32.84
CA SER A 82 -8.28 -21.61 34.09
C SER A 82 -6.96 -22.41 33.99
N CYS A 83 -5.97 -22.11 34.84
CA CYS A 83 -4.84 -23.03 35.04
C CYS A 83 -5.32 -24.30 35.78
N ASP A 84 -4.54 -25.37 35.71
CA ASP A 84 -4.93 -26.67 36.27
C ASP A 84 -5.01 -26.61 37.80
N SER A 85 -4.10 -25.89 38.45
CA SER A 85 -4.14 -25.71 39.92
C SER A 85 -5.39 -24.96 40.40
N CYS A 86 -5.82 -23.91 39.70
CA CYS A 86 -7.07 -23.21 40.03
C CYS A 86 -8.30 -24.07 39.68
N PHE A 87 -8.22 -24.85 38.60
CA PHE A 87 -9.29 -25.76 38.18
C PHE A 87 -9.52 -26.87 39.21
N ASP A 88 -8.46 -27.54 39.67
CA ASP A 88 -8.52 -28.62 40.65
C ASP A 88 -8.97 -28.11 42.02
N ALA A 89 -8.57 -26.90 42.39
CA ALA A 89 -9.05 -26.22 43.58
C ALA A 89 -10.51 -25.71 43.45
N LYS A 90 -11.15 -25.86 42.28
CA LYS A 90 -12.49 -25.32 41.94
C LYS A 90 -12.64 -23.83 42.24
N THR A 91 -11.60 -23.05 41.93
CA THR A 91 -11.57 -21.61 42.18
C THR A 91 -11.36 -20.82 40.90
N ALA A 92 -11.89 -19.59 40.88
CA ALA A 92 -11.73 -18.69 39.73
C ALA A 92 -10.25 -18.29 39.56
N CYS A 93 -9.77 -18.35 38.32
CA CYS A 93 -8.43 -17.95 37.91
C CYS A 93 -8.49 -16.52 37.36
N ASP A 94 -7.71 -15.62 37.95
CA ASP A 94 -7.68 -14.18 37.66
C ASP A 94 -7.03 -13.85 36.31
N ARG A 95 -6.12 -14.69 35.79
CA ARG A 95 -5.51 -14.62 34.45
C ARG A 95 -4.82 -13.30 34.07
N SER A 96 -4.81 -12.34 34.98
CA SER A 96 -4.25 -11.00 34.78
C SER A 96 -2.72 -11.00 34.76
N SER A 97 -2.08 -12.07 35.24
CA SER A 97 -0.63 -12.26 35.25
C SER A 97 -0.24 -13.70 34.94
N ILE A 98 0.99 -13.90 34.46
CA ILE A 98 1.65 -15.21 34.32
C ILE A 98 2.90 -15.18 35.22
N PRO A 99 2.99 -16.02 36.27
CA PRO A 99 1.95 -16.90 36.80
C PRO A 99 0.74 -16.12 37.38
N CYS A 100 -0.43 -16.75 37.44
CA CYS A 100 -1.67 -16.10 37.89
C CYS A 100 -1.56 -15.67 39.37
N GLY A 101 -2.14 -14.51 39.72
CA GLY A 101 -1.91 -13.85 41.01
C GLY A 101 -2.25 -14.73 42.21
N ARG A 102 -3.25 -15.60 42.06
CA ARG A 102 -3.64 -16.57 43.09
C ARG A 102 -2.64 -17.71 43.28
N CYS A 103 -2.08 -18.25 42.21
CA CYS A 103 -1.00 -19.24 42.30
C CYS A 103 0.26 -18.63 42.92
N THR A 104 0.55 -17.37 42.59
CA THR A 104 1.66 -16.60 43.17
C THR A 104 1.47 -16.39 44.68
N GLY A 105 0.27 -16.01 45.12
CA GLY A 105 -0.04 -15.81 46.55
C GLY A 105 -0.03 -17.10 47.40
N LEU A 106 -0.27 -18.25 46.77
CA LEU A 106 -0.25 -19.56 47.45
C LEU A 106 1.11 -20.27 47.33
N GLY A 107 2.06 -19.72 46.57
CA GLY A 107 3.36 -20.34 46.31
C GLY A 107 3.28 -21.66 45.53
N VAL A 108 2.21 -21.88 44.76
CA VAL A 108 1.96 -23.13 44.00
C VAL A 108 2.27 -22.90 42.52
N ARG A 109 2.88 -23.89 41.87
CA ARG A 109 3.27 -23.83 40.45
C ARG A 109 2.06 -23.67 39.55
N CYS A 110 2.02 -22.59 38.77
CA CYS A 110 0.92 -22.30 37.85
C CYS A 110 1.19 -22.93 36.48
N SER A 111 0.25 -23.71 35.92
CA SER A 111 0.42 -24.27 34.56
C SER A 111 0.20 -23.25 33.42
N LEU A 112 -0.12 -21.99 33.74
CA LEU A 112 -0.04 -20.89 32.75
C LEU A 112 1.40 -20.40 32.56
N ASP A 113 2.31 -20.72 33.49
CA ASP A 113 3.72 -20.28 33.51
C ASP A 113 4.60 -21.05 32.50
N GLU A 114 4.15 -22.23 32.06
CA GLU A 114 4.85 -23.06 31.07
C GLU A 114 4.62 -22.60 29.62
N LEU A 115 3.86 -21.52 29.41
CA LEU A 115 3.62 -20.93 28.08
C LEU A 115 4.64 -19.83 27.70
N THR A 116 5.65 -19.57 28.54
CA THR A 116 6.78 -18.68 28.24
C THR A 116 8.12 -19.41 28.41
N PRO A 117 9.02 -19.44 27.40
CA PRO A 117 10.33 -20.08 27.56
C PRO A 117 11.33 -19.11 28.19
N SER A 118 11.73 -19.36 29.45
CA SER A 118 12.88 -18.71 30.09
C SER A 118 14.12 -19.63 30.08
N LEU A 119 15.27 -19.02 29.80
CA LEU A 119 16.60 -19.64 29.71
C LEU A 119 17.13 -20.27 31.01
N SER A 120 18.11 -21.16 30.80
CA SER A 120 19.12 -21.73 31.72
C SER A 120 18.78 -23.05 32.44
N THR A 121 19.36 -24.16 31.98
CA THR A 121 20.48 -24.85 32.67
C THR A 121 21.09 -25.95 31.77
N THR A 122 22.41 -25.91 31.69
CA THR A 122 23.42 -26.75 31.03
C THR A 122 23.33 -28.28 31.25
N ARG A 123 23.58 -29.07 30.18
CA ARG A 123 24.66 -30.10 30.16
C ARG A 123 25.00 -30.63 28.74
N SER A 124 26.28 -30.48 28.40
CA SER A 124 27.20 -31.18 27.47
C SER A 124 26.86 -31.56 26.02
N MET A 125 27.78 -31.10 25.16
CA MET A 125 28.08 -31.36 23.75
C MET A 125 28.04 -32.84 23.33
N VAL A 126 27.49 -33.13 22.14
CA VAL A 126 28.24 -33.69 20.98
C VAL A 126 27.56 -33.20 19.68
N THR A 127 28.40 -32.70 18.78
CA THR A 127 28.14 -32.13 17.47
C THR A 127 27.57 -33.16 16.48
N THR A 128 26.45 -32.87 15.80
CA THR A 128 26.36 -33.00 14.33
C THR A 128 25.17 -32.22 13.77
N THR A 129 25.52 -31.42 12.77
CA THR A 129 24.73 -30.50 11.94
C THR A 129 23.51 -31.09 11.26
N THR A 130 22.36 -30.39 11.33
CA THR A 130 21.51 -30.00 10.18
C THR A 130 20.34 -29.15 10.66
N THR A 131 20.50 -27.82 10.59
CA THR A 131 19.46 -26.82 10.88
C THR A 131 18.69 -26.46 9.62
N THR A 132 17.41 -26.83 9.56
CA THR A 132 16.38 -26.12 8.78
C THR A 132 15.51 -25.36 9.79
N THR A 133 15.77 -24.06 9.96
CA THR A 133 14.96 -23.16 10.79
C THR A 133 14.18 -22.17 9.91
N SER A 134 12.87 -22.24 10.08
CA SER A 134 11.85 -21.25 9.74
C SER A 134 12.25 -19.83 10.19
N LYS A 135 12.28 -18.88 9.25
CA LYS A 135 12.51 -17.44 9.46
C LYS A 135 11.28 -16.65 9.03
N GLN A 136 10.31 -16.43 9.92
CA GLN A 136 9.32 -15.36 9.79
C GLN A 136 9.10 -14.78 11.18
N GLY A 137 9.70 -13.62 11.43
CA GLY A 137 9.66 -12.93 12.73
C GLY A 137 10.89 -12.07 13.03
N LEU A 138 11.98 -12.19 12.24
CA LEU A 138 13.21 -11.43 12.45
C LEU A 138 13.93 -11.16 11.10
N MET A 139 13.27 -10.46 10.16
CA MET A 139 13.85 -10.19 8.82
C MET A 139 13.85 -8.71 8.41
N SER A 140 13.52 -7.75 9.29
CA SER A 140 13.47 -6.32 8.94
C SER A 140 14.78 -5.55 9.09
N ASN A 141 15.88 -6.19 9.52
CA ASN A 141 17.15 -5.52 9.81
C ASN A 141 18.24 -5.69 8.73
N GLU A 142 17.90 -6.30 7.59
CA GLU A 142 18.88 -6.49 6.52
C GLU A 142 18.79 -5.36 5.48
N PRO A 143 19.92 -4.71 5.12
CA PRO A 143 19.92 -3.66 4.09
C PRO A 143 19.38 -4.18 2.75
N PHE A 144 18.57 -3.35 2.09
CA PHE A 144 17.98 -3.60 0.77
C PHE A 144 16.88 -4.67 0.71
N TYR A 145 16.30 -5.10 1.84
CA TYR A 145 15.23 -6.10 1.84
C TYR A 145 14.06 -5.71 0.93
N PHE A 146 13.53 -4.50 1.11
CA PHE A 146 12.40 -3.99 0.33
C PHE A 146 12.78 -3.76 -1.13
N LEU A 147 13.91 -3.09 -1.40
CA LEU A 147 14.33 -2.79 -2.76
C LEU A 147 14.67 -4.06 -3.55
N LEU A 148 15.20 -5.11 -2.91
CA LEU A 148 15.43 -6.41 -3.56
C LEU A 148 14.11 -7.04 -4.00
N HIS A 149 13.10 -7.06 -3.14
CA HIS A 149 11.77 -7.58 -3.48
C HIS A 149 11.09 -6.72 -4.56
N PHE A 150 11.15 -5.38 -4.41
CA PHE A 150 10.55 -4.42 -5.33
C PHE A 150 11.12 -4.53 -6.75
N THR A 151 12.44 -4.69 -6.86
CA THR A 151 13.15 -4.68 -8.14
C THR A 151 13.26 -6.04 -8.79
N ASP A 152 12.88 -7.12 -8.10
CA ASP A 152 12.96 -8.48 -8.62
C ASP A 152 12.04 -8.64 -9.85
N PRO A 153 12.59 -8.95 -11.05
CA PRO A 153 11.79 -9.20 -12.24
C PRO A 153 10.81 -10.37 -12.09
N ALA A 154 11.08 -11.33 -11.20
CA ALA A 154 10.22 -12.47 -10.93
C ALA A 154 8.94 -12.09 -10.16
N VAL A 155 8.97 -10.98 -9.40
CA VAL A 155 7.80 -10.45 -8.69
C VAL A 155 6.90 -9.73 -9.69
N LYS A 156 5.79 -10.38 -10.06
CA LYS A 156 4.82 -9.84 -11.04
C LYS A 156 3.70 -9.02 -10.41
N ASN A 157 3.26 -9.35 -9.19
CA ASN A 157 2.15 -8.71 -8.51
C ASN A 157 2.63 -8.05 -7.20
N ASP A 158 1.95 -6.97 -6.80
CA ASP A 158 2.16 -6.26 -5.52
C ASP A 158 3.58 -5.72 -5.26
N ARG A 159 4.21 -5.16 -6.30
CA ARG A 159 5.58 -4.61 -6.18
C ARG A 159 5.70 -3.54 -5.09
N LEU A 160 4.65 -2.74 -4.89
CA LEU A 160 4.63 -1.63 -3.93
C LEU A 160 4.24 -2.07 -2.50
N ALA A 161 4.11 -3.38 -2.23
CA ALA A 161 3.63 -3.92 -0.95
C ALA A 161 2.29 -3.29 -0.51
N ILE A 162 1.42 -3.02 -1.49
CA ILE A 162 0.11 -2.43 -1.29
C ILE A 162 -0.81 -3.45 -0.63
N SER A 163 -0.67 -4.75 -0.95
CA SER A 163 -1.45 -5.79 -0.27
C SER A 163 -1.05 -5.97 1.21
N GLU A 164 0.24 -5.82 1.53
CA GLU A 164 0.73 -5.79 2.91
C GLU A 164 0.17 -4.57 3.66
N THR A 165 0.21 -3.40 3.03
CA THR A 165 -0.30 -2.14 3.61
C THR A 165 -1.82 -2.16 3.77
N ALA A 166 -2.55 -2.73 2.80
CA ALA A 166 -3.99 -2.94 2.86
C ALA A 166 -4.39 -3.95 3.96
N GLY A 167 -3.62 -5.03 4.12
CA GLY A 167 -3.83 -6.02 5.19
C GLY A 167 -3.63 -5.46 6.60
N CYS A 168 -2.71 -4.51 6.78
CA CYS A 168 -2.54 -3.75 8.02
C CYS A 168 -3.64 -2.69 8.21
N SER A 169 -4.14 -2.10 7.12
CA SER A 169 -5.22 -1.10 7.13
C SER A 169 -6.60 -1.72 7.43
N MET A 170 -6.82 -2.99 7.09
CA MET A 170 -8.04 -3.76 7.40
C MET A 170 -8.32 -3.91 8.91
N ARG A 171 -7.34 -3.68 9.79
CA ARG A 171 -7.54 -3.69 11.26
C ARG A 171 -7.92 -2.32 11.83
N ARG A 172 -7.96 -1.28 11.01
CA ARG A 172 -8.49 0.03 11.40
C ARG A 172 -9.99 0.03 11.17
N ASN A 173 -10.73 0.14 12.27
CA ASN A 173 -12.17 0.37 12.26
C ASN A 173 -12.48 1.70 11.56
N LEU A 174 -12.67 1.66 10.25
CA LEU A 174 -13.77 2.39 9.63
C LEU A 174 -14.87 1.35 9.52
N ALA A 175 -15.65 1.22 10.59
CA ALA A 175 -16.84 0.40 10.58
C ALA A 175 -17.80 0.98 9.55
N VAL A 176 -17.77 0.49 8.30
CA VAL A 176 -18.88 0.32 7.32
C VAL A 176 -19.83 1.53 7.07
N ASN A 177 -19.65 2.66 7.73
CA ASN A 177 -20.67 3.69 7.90
C ASN A 177 -20.37 5.00 7.15
N THR A 178 -19.22 5.12 6.48
CA THR A 178 -18.90 6.34 5.73
C THR A 178 -19.61 6.41 4.37
N PHE A 179 -20.09 5.26 3.85
CA PHE A 179 -20.81 5.19 2.58
C PHE A 179 -22.22 4.55 2.68
N SER A 180 -22.67 4.15 3.88
CA SER A 180 -24.08 3.79 4.12
C SER A 180 -25.03 4.99 3.98
N SER A 181 -24.47 6.20 3.91
CA SER A 181 -25.14 7.47 3.65
C SER A 181 -25.54 7.70 2.19
N LEU A 182 -25.12 6.87 1.22
CA LEU A 182 -25.67 6.93 -0.14
C LEU A 182 -27.13 6.42 -0.22
N GLU A 183 -27.61 5.71 0.81
CA GLU A 183 -28.97 5.18 0.88
C GLU A 183 -29.94 6.00 1.74
N ASN A 184 -29.46 6.95 2.55
CA ASN A 184 -30.35 7.70 3.44
C ASN A 184 -29.97 9.18 3.51
N SER A 185 -30.65 10.01 2.72
CA SER A 185 -30.71 11.44 2.99
C SER A 185 -32.12 12.00 2.75
N THR A 186 -32.82 12.35 3.84
CA THR A 186 -33.77 13.47 3.94
C THR A 186 -33.94 13.84 5.45
N PRO A 187 -34.53 15.00 5.81
CA PRO A 187 -33.81 16.25 6.03
C PRO A 187 -33.84 16.69 7.51
N LEU A 188 -32.94 17.61 7.87
CA LEU A 188 -33.03 18.59 8.97
C LEU A 188 -34.23 18.42 9.93
N ASP A 189 -33.98 18.03 11.19
CA ASP A 189 -34.58 18.71 12.34
C ASP A 189 -34.13 18.19 13.75
N PHE A 190 -34.02 19.17 14.67
CA PHE A 190 -34.09 19.12 16.15
C PHE A 190 -32.93 18.60 17.03
N PHE A 191 -32.26 19.57 17.68
CA PHE A 191 -32.03 19.57 19.12
C PHE A 191 -33.34 19.33 19.89
N ILE A 192 -33.33 18.52 20.96
CA ILE A 192 -33.98 18.77 22.27
C ILE A 192 -33.56 17.69 23.30
N ASP A 193 -33.02 18.22 24.40
CA ASP A 193 -32.96 17.80 25.81
C ASP A 193 -32.64 16.38 26.30
N ASP A 194 -31.67 16.42 27.24
CA ASP A 194 -31.48 15.60 28.44
C ASP A 194 -32.76 15.06 29.12
N LEU A 195 -32.67 13.85 29.68
CA LEU A 195 -32.81 13.57 31.14
C LEU A 195 -33.01 12.05 31.42
N ILE A 196 -32.04 11.48 32.14
CA ILE A 196 -32.13 10.61 33.33
C ILE A 196 -33.26 9.55 33.39
N VAL A 197 -32.91 8.26 33.53
CA VAL A 197 -33.12 7.37 34.71
C VAL A 197 -32.81 5.92 34.31
N GLU A 198 -32.08 5.25 35.20
CA GLU A 198 -31.50 3.90 35.13
C GLU A 198 -32.53 2.80 35.60
N PRO A 199 -32.15 1.55 35.95
CA PRO A 199 -32.28 0.30 35.17
C PRO A 199 -33.20 -0.77 35.82
N GLY A 200 -33.39 -1.93 35.16
CA GLY A 200 -33.84 -3.13 35.89
C GLY A 200 -34.32 -4.35 35.08
N LEU A 201 -33.52 -5.42 35.14
CA LEU A 201 -33.93 -6.81 35.45
C LEU A 201 -34.95 -7.54 34.54
N LEU A 202 -34.49 -8.56 33.79
CA LEU A 202 -34.63 -9.99 34.15
C LEU A 202 -34.15 -10.95 33.03
N SER A 203 -33.61 -12.07 33.50
CA SER A 203 -33.11 -13.24 32.77
C SER A 203 -34.19 -14.33 32.64
N LEU A 204 -33.96 -15.27 31.71
CA LEU A 204 -34.56 -16.61 31.45
C LEU A 204 -35.09 -16.68 30.00
N GLY A 205 -34.81 -17.67 29.15
CA GLY A 205 -34.11 -18.94 29.21
C GLY A 205 -34.49 -19.76 27.95
N ASP A 206 -33.53 -20.54 27.42
CA ASP A 206 -33.54 -21.61 26.40
C ASP A 206 -34.88 -22.09 25.76
N SER A 207 -34.91 -22.29 24.43
CA SER A 207 -34.54 -23.57 23.79
C SER A 207 -34.92 -23.70 22.29
N VAL A 208 -33.90 -24.02 21.45
CA VAL A 208 -33.81 -25.14 20.47
C VAL A 208 -34.47 -25.07 19.07
N ALA A 209 -33.56 -25.18 18.06
CA ALA A 209 -33.62 -25.84 16.72
C ALA A 209 -34.57 -25.30 15.64
N GLU A 210 -34.33 -25.42 14.33
CA GLU A 210 -33.23 -25.72 13.39
C GLU A 210 -33.82 -25.31 12.01
N ASP A 211 -32.96 -24.93 11.06
CA ASP A 211 -33.18 -24.91 9.61
C ASP A 211 -34.37 -24.12 9.02
N ASP A 212 -34.11 -23.06 8.23
CA ASP A 212 -34.09 -23.16 6.75
C ASP A 212 -33.94 -21.79 6.08
N TYR A 213 -33.30 -21.80 4.90
CA TYR A 213 -33.46 -20.87 3.77
C TYR A 213 -33.47 -19.35 3.99
N PHE A 214 -32.38 -18.69 3.56
CA PHE A 214 -32.39 -17.25 3.22
C PHE A 214 -33.33 -17.02 2.03
N GLN A 215 -34.59 -16.68 2.31
CA GLN A 215 -35.48 -16.01 1.35
C GLN A 215 -35.11 -14.53 1.32
N ILE A 216 -34.54 -14.11 0.19
CA ILE A 216 -34.48 -12.71 -0.22
C ILE A 216 -35.78 -12.48 -0.99
N ASP A 217 -36.79 -11.92 -0.33
CA ASP A 217 -37.83 -11.16 -1.01
C ASP A 217 -38.54 -10.20 -0.03
N GLU A 218 -38.91 -9.04 -0.56
CA GLU A 218 -39.62 -7.92 0.07
C GLU A 218 -38.86 -7.05 1.08
N PHE A 219 -38.21 -6.00 0.56
CA PHE A 219 -38.71 -4.62 0.66
C PHE A 219 -37.83 -3.72 -0.23
N ILE A 220 -38.10 -3.73 -1.55
CA ILE A 220 -37.69 -2.63 -2.42
C ILE A 220 -38.72 -1.53 -2.22
N SER A 221 -38.36 -0.50 -1.46
CA SER A 221 -38.97 0.82 -1.60
C SER A 221 -37.92 1.72 -2.22
N ASP A 222 -38.25 2.31 -3.37
CA ASP A 222 -37.44 3.26 -4.14
C ASP A 222 -36.97 4.45 -3.29
N ALA A 223 -35.91 4.27 -2.50
CA ALA A 223 -35.26 5.33 -1.75
C ALA A 223 -34.31 6.09 -2.68
N VAL A 224 -34.51 7.40 -2.73
CA VAL A 224 -33.94 8.35 -3.69
C VAL A 224 -32.41 8.41 -3.57
N LEU A 225 -31.74 7.69 -4.47
CA LEU A 225 -30.31 7.84 -4.77
C LEU A 225 -30.00 9.28 -5.24
N PRO A 226 -28.80 9.85 -5.02
CA PRO A 226 -28.41 11.09 -5.68
C PRO A 226 -28.55 10.95 -7.21
N SER A 227 -29.61 11.53 -7.78
CA SER A 227 -30.03 11.34 -9.18
C SER A 227 -28.96 11.62 -10.26
N LYS A 228 -27.83 12.22 -9.86
CA LYS A 228 -26.69 12.58 -10.69
C LYS A 228 -25.68 11.45 -10.89
N LEU A 229 -25.47 10.57 -9.90
CA LEU A 229 -24.33 9.63 -9.91
C LEU A 229 -24.43 8.52 -10.99
N PRO A 230 -25.58 7.86 -11.20
CA PRO A 230 -25.73 6.91 -12.31
C PRO A 230 -25.52 7.56 -13.68
N ARG A 231 -25.99 8.80 -13.84
CA ARG A 231 -25.77 9.57 -15.09
C ARG A 231 -24.30 9.88 -15.28
N GLN A 232 -23.62 10.33 -14.23
CA GLN A 232 -22.18 10.62 -14.26
C GLN A 232 -21.35 9.37 -14.63
N LEU A 233 -21.70 8.20 -14.08
CA LEU A 233 -21.06 6.93 -14.43
C LEU A 233 -21.29 6.53 -15.88
N HIS A 234 -22.51 6.73 -16.40
CA HIS A 234 -22.82 6.49 -17.80
C HIS A 234 -22.06 7.46 -18.73
N ASP A 235 -21.94 8.74 -18.34
CA ASP A 235 -21.17 9.74 -19.09
C ASP A 235 -19.69 9.32 -19.18
N ILE A 236 -19.09 8.86 -18.07
CA ILE A 236 -17.73 8.30 -18.05
C ILE A 236 -17.62 7.10 -19.00
N ALA A 237 -18.56 6.16 -18.95
CA ALA A 237 -18.57 4.99 -19.83
C ALA A 237 -18.63 5.38 -21.33
N SER A 238 -19.47 6.36 -21.66
CA SER A 238 -19.63 6.90 -23.01
C SER A 238 -18.34 7.59 -23.51
N GLU A 239 -17.76 8.47 -22.70
CA GLU A 239 -16.51 9.18 -23.02
C GLU A 239 -15.31 8.23 -23.20
N LEU A 240 -15.26 7.15 -22.41
CA LEU A 240 -14.23 6.11 -22.56
C LEU A 240 -14.42 5.28 -23.83
N ALA A 241 -15.65 4.94 -24.19
CA ALA A 241 -15.93 4.25 -25.45
C ALA A 241 -15.58 5.12 -26.67
N GLU A 242 -15.82 6.44 -26.60
CA GLU A 242 -15.38 7.39 -27.62
C GLU A 242 -13.85 7.50 -27.68
N THR A 243 -13.18 7.61 -26.53
CA THR A 243 -11.71 7.65 -26.47
C THR A 243 -11.12 6.38 -27.08
N SER A 244 -11.67 5.20 -26.75
CA SER A 244 -11.26 3.92 -27.33
C SER A 244 -11.41 3.91 -28.85
N ARG A 245 -12.51 4.45 -29.40
CA ARG A 245 -12.72 4.55 -30.85
C ARG A 245 -11.67 5.43 -31.51
N SER A 246 -11.38 6.59 -30.92
CA SER A 246 -10.34 7.50 -31.42
C SER A 246 -8.97 6.85 -31.43
N MET A 247 -8.59 6.12 -30.38
CA MET A 247 -7.29 5.43 -30.31
C MET A 247 -7.15 4.31 -31.36
N SER A 248 -8.23 3.58 -31.65
CA SER A 248 -8.22 2.49 -32.65
C SER A 248 -8.06 2.97 -34.09
N LEU A 249 -8.50 4.20 -34.39
CA LEU A 249 -8.32 4.80 -35.73
C LEU A 249 -6.84 5.12 -36.01
N ASP A 250 -6.06 5.40 -34.98
CA ASP A 250 -4.64 5.78 -35.11
C ASP A 250 -3.70 4.58 -35.23
N THR A 251 -4.06 3.40 -34.71
CA THR A 251 -3.15 2.26 -34.58
C THR A 251 -3.34 1.14 -35.59
N GLY A 252 -4.43 1.12 -36.35
CA GLY A 252 -4.69 0.09 -37.38
C GLY A 252 -4.73 -1.35 -36.88
N SER A 253 -4.68 -1.59 -35.57
CA SER A 253 -4.69 -2.91 -34.95
C SER A 253 -6.07 -3.24 -34.36
N GLU A 254 -6.48 -4.51 -34.50
CA GLU A 254 -7.69 -5.07 -33.88
C GLU A 254 -7.52 -5.23 -32.35
N HIS A 255 -7.27 -4.14 -31.61
CA HIS A 255 -7.54 -4.17 -30.18
C HIS A 255 -9.05 -4.21 -29.97
N THR A 256 -9.51 -5.07 -29.07
CA THR A 256 -10.94 -5.16 -28.70
C THR A 256 -11.43 -3.79 -28.24
N MET A 257 -12.15 -3.11 -29.11
CA MET A 257 -12.74 -1.79 -28.86
C MET A 257 -13.66 -1.87 -27.66
N LEU A 258 -13.53 -0.92 -26.72
CA LEU A 258 -14.39 -0.88 -25.56
C LEU A 258 -15.82 -0.52 -25.99
N LYS A 259 -16.78 -1.40 -25.67
CA LYS A 259 -18.20 -1.17 -25.91
C LYS A 259 -18.83 -0.56 -24.67
N THR A 260 -19.68 0.44 -24.87
CA THR A 260 -20.42 1.08 -23.78
C THR A 260 -21.19 0.07 -22.93
N THR A 261 -21.80 -0.96 -23.54
CA THR A 261 -22.52 -2.02 -22.82
C THR A 261 -21.68 -2.79 -21.80
N VAL A 262 -20.37 -2.99 -22.07
CA VAL A 262 -19.46 -3.66 -21.15
C VAL A 262 -19.05 -2.71 -20.02
N LEU A 263 -18.89 -1.43 -20.36
CA LEU A 263 -18.54 -0.39 -19.40
C LEU A 263 -19.73 -0.08 -18.47
N ASP A 264 -20.96 -0.03 -18.97
CA ASP A 264 -22.17 0.20 -18.16
C ASP A 264 -22.37 -0.92 -17.12
N ALA A 265 -22.01 -2.17 -17.45
CA ALA A 265 -22.04 -3.28 -16.51
C ALA A 265 -20.94 -3.18 -15.42
N LEU A 266 -19.86 -2.45 -15.69
CA LEU A 266 -18.76 -2.22 -14.77
C LEU A 266 -19.00 -0.98 -13.90
N PHE A 267 -19.37 0.14 -14.51
CA PHE A 267 -19.59 1.44 -13.86
C PHE A 267 -20.99 1.52 -13.22
N THR A 268 -21.24 0.64 -12.26
CA THR A 268 -22.45 0.66 -11.44
C THR A 268 -22.19 1.36 -10.10
N VAL A 269 -23.25 1.85 -9.46
CA VAL A 269 -23.15 2.50 -8.14
C VAL A 269 -22.71 1.52 -7.05
N GLU A 270 -23.11 0.25 -7.18
CA GLU A 270 -22.68 -0.84 -6.31
C GLU A 270 -21.16 -1.05 -6.39
N ASN A 271 -20.62 -1.22 -7.61
CA ASN A 271 -19.18 -1.37 -7.83
C ASN A 271 -18.42 -0.11 -7.38
N LEU A 272 -18.97 1.08 -7.64
CA LEU A 272 -18.36 2.34 -7.26
C LEU A 272 -18.13 2.42 -5.74
N THR A 273 -19.12 2.06 -4.94
CA THR A 273 -19.03 2.10 -3.46
C THR A 273 -17.93 1.18 -2.94
N VAL A 274 -17.86 -0.04 -3.50
CA VAL A 274 -16.82 -1.03 -3.15
C VAL A 274 -15.43 -0.52 -3.54
N PHE A 275 -15.28 0.04 -4.74
CA PHE A 275 -13.98 0.45 -5.26
C PHE A 275 -13.46 1.74 -4.62
N ILE A 276 -14.31 2.71 -4.31
CA ILE A 276 -13.91 3.89 -3.53
C ILE A 276 -13.38 3.46 -2.16
N THR A 277 -14.12 2.58 -1.48
CA THR A 277 -13.68 2.02 -0.19
C THR A 277 -12.32 1.35 -0.34
N ALA A 278 -12.15 0.49 -1.35
CA ALA A 278 -10.88 -0.16 -1.59
C ALA A 278 -9.73 0.82 -1.89
N PHE A 279 -9.97 1.90 -2.62
CA PHE A 279 -8.97 2.94 -2.88
C PHE A 279 -8.48 3.57 -1.56
N PHE A 280 -9.40 4.01 -0.70
CA PHE A 280 -9.06 4.63 0.58
C PHE A 280 -8.43 3.66 1.60
N HIS A 281 -8.68 2.36 1.47
CA HIS A 281 -8.02 1.32 2.27
C HIS A 281 -6.68 0.83 1.72
N SER A 282 -6.32 1.19 0.48
CA SER A 282 -5.10 0.71 -0.18
C SER A 282 -4.22 1.86 -0.66
N LEU A 283 -4.41 2.32 -1.90
CA LEU A 283 -3.52 3.26 -2.58
C LEU A 283 -3.43 4.62 -1.88
N HIS A 284 -4.51 5.09 -1.25
CA HIS A 284 -4.57 6.38 -0.58
C HIS A 284 -3.41 6.61 0.41
N TRP A 285 -3.05 5.60 1.20
CA TRP A 285 -1.97 5.74 2.20
C TRP A 285 -0.56 5.81 1.59
N HIS A 286 -0.38 5.33 0.36
CA HIS A 286 0.87 5.49 -0.38
C HIS A 286 0.91 6.82 -1.14
N MET A 287 -0.26 7.34 -1.50
CA MET A 287 -0.41 8.57 -2.28
C MET A 287 -1.63 9.37 -1.81
N PRO A 288 -1.53 10.02 -0.63
CA PRO A 288 -2.63 10.78 -0.02
C PRO A 288 -2.76 12.14 -0.70
N VAL A 289 -3.19 12.12 -1.96
CA VAL A 289 -3.42 13.31 -2.79
C VAL A 289 -4.90 13.68 -2.84
N VAL A 290 -5.80 12.85 -2.27
CA VAL A 290 -7.25 13.10 -2.17
C VAL A 290 -7.59 13.23 -0.69
N HIS A 291 -8.27 14.29 -0.30
CA HIS A 291 -8.70 14.48 1.10
C HIS A 291 -9.96 13.64 1.36
N CYS A 292 -9.84 12.55 2.12
CA CYS A 292 -10.95 11.62 2.38
C CYS A 292 -12.15 12.31 3.07
N PRO A 293 -11.97 13.13 4.13
CA PRO A 293 -13.10 13.72 4.87
C PRO A 293 -14.00 14.65 4.05
N THR A 294 -13.47 15.29 3.00
CA THR A 294 -14.26 16.19 2.12
C THR A 294 -14.58 15.55 0.78
N PHE A 295 -14.28 14.27 0.59
CA PHE A 295 -14.51 13.57 -0.67
C PHE A 295 -16.01 13.30 -0.86
N ASP A 296 -16.56 13.78 -1.98
CA ASP A 296 -17.94 13.52 -2.38
C ASP A 296 -17.96 12.98 -3.82
N PRO A 297 -18.30 11.69 -4.04
CA PRO A 297 -18.29 11.09 -5.37
C PRO A 297 -19.27 11.74 -6.35
N ALA A 298 -20.32 12.41 -5.88
CA ALA A 298 -21.30 13.08 -6.74
C ALA A 298 -20.87 14.49 -7.18
N ASN A 299 -19.87 15.08 -6.54
CA ASN A 299 -19.48 16.49 -6.73
C ASN A 299 -18.02 16.68 -7.15
N ILE A 300 -17.33 15.61 -7.55
CA ILE A 300 -16.01 15.66 -8.18
C ILE A 300 -16.09 15.48 -9.70
N SER A 301 -15.01 15.81 -10.40
CA SER A 301 -14.87 15.58 -11.84
C SER A 301 -14.84 14.09 -12.22
N ASN A 302 -15.30 13.84 -13.44
CA ASN A 302 -15.27 12.53 -14.08
C ASN A 302 -13.85 11.92 -14.10
N SER A 303 -12.82 12.74 -14.28
CA SER A 303 -11.43 12.29 -14.30
C SER A 303 -10.99 11.72 -12.96
N LEU A 304 -11.28 12.44 -11.86
CA LEU A 304 -10.90 11.97 -10.52
C LEU A 304 -11.74 10.76 -10.08
N LEU A 305 -13.05 10.79 -10.32
CA LEU A 305 -13.94 9.67 -10.02
C LEU A 305 -13.49 8.39 -10.75
N LEU A 306 -13.15 8.50 -12.05
CA LEU A 306 -12.64 7.40 -12.85
C LEU A 306 -11.31 6.84 -12.30
N ALA A 307 -10.37 7.71 -11.96
CA ALA A 307 -9.06 7.28 -11.45
C ALA A 307 -9.18 6.54 -10.11
N ILE A 308 -10.01 7.04 -9.19
CA ILE A 308 -10.29 6.40 -7.90
C ILE A 308 -11.01 5.05 -8.11
N PHE A 309 -12.03 5.02 -8.97
CA PHE A 309 -12.75 3.80 -9.33
C PHE A 309 -11.80 2.72 -9.86
N LEU A 310 -10.95 3.07 -10.84
CA LEU A 310 -10.03 2.10 -11.46
C LEU A 310 -8.94 1.64 -10.50
N ALA A 311 -8.42 2.54 -9.66
CA ALA A 311 -7.47 2.16 -8.62
C ALA A 311 -8.10 1.13 -7.66
N GLY A 312 -9.30 1.40 -7.14
CA GLY A 312 -10.04 0.44 -6.31
C GLY A 312 -10.33 -0.89 -7.00
N ALA A 313 -10.75 -0.84 -8.27
CA ALA A 313 -11.07 -2.00 -9.09
C ALA A 313 -9.86 -2.95 -9.25
N VAL A 314 -8.67 -2.40 -9.53
CA VAL A 314 -7.44 -3.20 -9.69
C VAL A 314 -7.07 -3.96 -8.42
N TYR A 315 -7.34 -3.41 -7.24
CA TYR A 315 -7.01 -4.06 -5.97
C TYR A 315 -8.09 -5.00 -5.43
N THR A 316 -9.31 -4.96 -5.95
CA THR A 316 -10.45 -5.75 -5.44
C THR A 316 -10.82 -6.92 -6.35
N ILE A 317 -10.87 -6.68 -7.66
CA ILE A 317 -11.35 -7.64 -8.66
C ILE A 317 -10.56 -8.97 -8.65
N PRO A 318 -9.23 -9.01 -8.43
CA PRO A 318 -8.51 -10.28 -8.31
C PRO A 318 -8.97 -11.19 -7.16
N PHE A 319 -9.73 -10.66 -6.19
CA PHE A 319 -10.16 -11.36 -4.98
C PHE A 319 -11.68 -11.61 -4.93
N GLN A 320 -12.46 -11.06 -5.86
CA GLN A 320 -13.90 -11.29 -5.99
C GLN A 320 -14.21 -12.49 -6.90
N SER A 321 -15.43 -13.05 -6.77
CA SER A 321 -15.94 -14.19 -7.55
C SER A 321 -15.77 -13.99 -9.05
N ALA A 322 -15.66 -15.09 -9.81
CA ALA A 322 -15.21 -15.19 -11.20
C ALA A 322 -15.94 -14.38 -12.31
N ASP A 323 -16.88 -13.49 -11.97
CA ASP A 323 -17.79 -12.86 -12.93
C ASP A 323 -17.40 -11.42 -13.33
N LEU A 324 -16.62 -10.70 -12.52
CA LEU A 324 -16.18 -9.33 -12.84
C LEU A 324 -14.72 -9.33 -13.31
N VAL A 325 -14.45 -8.87 -14.53
CA VAL A 325 -13.10 -8.78 -15.10
C VAL A 325 -12.90 -7.41 -15.75
N LEU A 326 -11.81 -6.72 -15.37
CA LEU A 326 -11.43 -5.46 -16.02
C LEU A 326 -11.03 -5.72 -17.49
N PRO A 327 -11.62 -4.99 -18.45
CA PRO A 327 -11.17 -5.06 -19.83
C PRO A 327 -9.67 -4.72 -19.94
N PRO A 328 -8.85 -5.52 -20.65
CA PRO A 328 -7.40 -5.32 -20.68
C PRO A 328 -6.94 -3.95 -21.18
N SER A 329 -7.71 -3.31 -22.07
CA SER A 329 -7.43 -1.99 -22.63
C SER A 329 -7.93 -0.83 -21.77
N LEU A 330 -8.76 -1.08 -20.74
CA LEU A 330 -9.46 -0.02 -20.00
C LEU A 330 -8.51 0.95 -19.31
N LEU A 331 -7.45 0.46 -18.66
CA LEU A 331 -6.47 1.33 -18.00
C LEU A 331 -5.75 2.25 -18.99
N SER A 332 -5.39 1.75 -20.16
CA SER A 332 -4.73 2.54 -21.20
C SER A 332 -5.67 3.55 -21.88
N VAL A 333 -6.95 3.21 -22.05
CA VAL A 333 -7.96 4.14 -22.56
C VAL A 333 -8.26 5.24 -21.53
N ALA A 334 -8.39 4.89 -20.26
CA ALA A 334 -8.58 5.84 -19.18
C ALA A 334 -7.39 6.80 -19.03
N GLU A 335 -6.16 6.29 -19.16
CA GLU A 335 -4.95 7.11 -19.23
C GLU A 335 -5.05 8.15 -20.35
N GLU A 336 -5.33 7.72 -21.57
CA GLU A 336 -5.42 8.61 -22.73
C GLU A 336 -6.52 9.66 -22.53
N TYR A 337 -7.68 9.26 -22.03
CA TYR A 337 -8.80 10.15 -21.70
C TYR A 337 -8.37 11.26 -20.73
N VAL A 338 -7.71 10.92 -19.62
CA VAL A 338 -7.25 11.90 -18.64
C VAL A 338 -6.11 12.76 -19.21
N PHE A 339 -5.13 12.18 -19.90
CA PHE A 339 -3.99 12.93 -20.40
C PHE A 339 -4.31 13.87 -21.57
N ARG A 340 -5.38 13.61 -22.33
CA ARG A 340 -5.95 14.62 -23.25
C ARG A 340 -6.42 15.86 -22.52
N LYS A 341 -7.09 15.69 -21.37
CA LYS A 341 -7.53 16.82 -20.53
C LYS A 341 -6.34 17.53 -19.88
N VAL A 342 -5.33 16.80 -19.39
CA VAL A 342 -4.08 17.41 -18.87
C VAL A 342 -3.40 18.26 -19.94
N ALA A 343 -3.25 17.73 -21.17
CA ALA A 343 -2.67 18.47 -22.27
C ALA A 343 -3.48 19.75 -22.61
N ASN A 344 -4.81 19.68 -22.57
CA ASN A 344 -5.66 20.85 -22.81
C ASN A 344 -5.53 21.92 -21.70
N LEU A 345 -5.33 21.51 -20.44
CA LEU A 345 -5.05 22.45 -19.35
C LEU A 345 -3.77 23.24 -19.63
N SER A 346 -2.71 22.55 -20.08
CA SER A 346 -1.42 23.19 -20.40
C SER A 346 -1.53 24.25 -21.51
N ALA A 347 -2.49 24.11 -22.44
CA ALA A 347 -2.70 25.05 -23.54
C ALA A 347 -3.52 26.29 -23.16
N THR A 348 -4.27 26.24 -22.04
CA THR A 348 -5.27 27.26 -21.69
C THR A 348 -4.78 28.26 -20.64
N THR A 349 -3.61 28.02 -20.02
CA THR A 349 -3.12 28.81 -18.90
C THR A 349 -2.61 30.19 -19.35
N THR A 350 -3.40 31.24 -19.06
CA THR A 350 -2.99 32.66 -19.10
C THR A 350 -2.46 33.11 -17.72
N PRO A 351 -1.59 34.13 -17.64
CA PRO A 351 -0.90 34.45 -16.39
C PRO A 351 -1.77 35.22 -15.37
N SER A 352 -1.61 34.81 -14.11
CA SER A 352 -1.86 35.53 -12.84
C SER A 352 -3.31 35.71 -12.35
N ASP A 353 -3.45 35.44 -11.05
CA ASP A 353 -4.48 35.90 -10.09
C ASP A 353 -5.84 35.18 -9.98
N GLN A 354 -6.14 34.16 -10.80
CA GLN A 354 -7.36 33.36 -10.55
C GLN A 354 -7.13 32.21 -9.55
N PRO A 355 -8.08 31.94 -8.64
CA PRO A 355 -8.03 30.77 -7.78
C PRO A 355 -7.91 29.51 -8.65
N VAL A 356 -7.04 28.59 -8.24
CA VAL A 356 -6.82 27.33 -8.95
C VAL A 356 -8.16 26.63 -9.11
N ARG A 357 -8.57 26.36 -10.36
CA ARG A 357 -9.88 25.77 -10.65
C ARG A 357 -9.91 24.34 -10.09
N GLY A 358 -10.91 24.01 -9.26
CA GLY A 358 -11.05 22.68 -8.65
C GLY A 358 -10.92 21.54 -9.66
N TYR A 359 -11.61 21.64 -10.80
CA TYR A 359 -11.52 20.68 -11.91
C TYR A 359 -10.08 20.45 -12.44
N ALA A 360 -9.24 21.51 -12.48
CA ALA A 360 -7.86 21.38 -12.96
C ALA A 360 -7.00 20.58 -11.97
N ILE A 361 -7.18 20.82 -10.66
CA ILE A 361 -6.50 20.06 -9.59
C ILE A 361 -6.93 18.59 -9.66
N GLU A 362 -8.23 18.34 -9.76
CA GLU A 362 -8.78 16.99 -9.86
C GLU A 362 -8.29 16.23 -11.09
N THR A 363 -8.11 16.92 -12.22
CA THR A 363 -7.54 16.33 -13.44
C THR A 363 -6.09 15.91 -13.24
N VAL A 364 -5.26 16.73 -12.57
CA VAL A 364 -3.86 16.36 -12.29
C VAL A 364 -3.74 15.32 -11.17
N GLN A 365 -4.64 15.32 -10.17
CA GLN A 365 -4.76 14.23 -9.19
C GLN A 365 -5.07 12.90 -9.91
N ALA A 366 -6.05 12.89 -10.81
CA ALA A 366 -6.42 11.72 -11.60
C ALA A 366 -5.24 11.21 -12.43
N ALA A 367 -4.51 12.11 -13.09
CA ALA A 367 -3.34 11.76 -13.89
C ALA A 367 -2.25 11.10 -13.05
N LEU A 368 -1.96 11.65 -11.86
CA LEU A 368 -0.97 11.10 -10.94
C LEU A 368 -1.38 9.71 -10.40
N ILE A 369 -2.68 9.51 -10.09
CA ILE A 369 -3.22 8.20 -9.70
C ILE A 369 -3.05 7.18 -10.82
N LEU A 370 -3.47 7.50 -12.05
CA LEU A 370 -3.37 6.59 -13.18
C LEU A 370 -1.93 6.29 -13.59
N GLU A 371 -1.04 7.28 -13.47
CA GLU A 371 0.40 7.09 -13.68
C GLU A 371 0.93 6.02 -12.73
N MET A 372 0.71 6.17 -11.41
CA MET A 372 1.15 5.19 -10.41
C MET A 372 0.52 3.81 -10.62
N LEU A 373 -0.79 3.77 -10.92
CA LEU A 373 -1.53 2.53 -11.12
C LEU A 373 -0.98 1.73 -12.30
N GLN A 374 -0.81 2.36 -13.45
CA GLN A 374 -0.29 1.67 -14.64
C GLN A 374 1.20 1.37 -14.54
N PHE A 375 1.95 2.19 -13.82
CA PHE A 375 3.36 1.89 -13.53
C PHE A 375 3.54 0.53 -12.86
N SER A 376 2.61 0.19 -11.96
CA SER A 376 2.62 -1.06 -11.19
C SER A 376 2.32 -2.32 -12.03
N GLN A 377 1.75 -2.18 -13.24
CA GLN A 377 1.27 -3.31 -14.06
C GLN A 377 2.39 -4.13 -14.75
N GLY A 378 3.64 -3.69 -14.68
CA GLY A 378 4.78 -4.52 -15.13
C GLY A 378 5.13 -4.45 -16.62
N ASP A 379 4.37 -3.70 -17.44
CA ASP A 379 4.60 -3.60 -18.89
C ASP A 379 5.69 -2.55 -19.24
N PRO A 380 6.81 -2.95 -19.88
CA PRO A 380 7.88 -2.03 -20.28
C PRO A 380 7.43 -0.92 -21.24
N LEU A 381 6.49 -1.18 -22.15
CA LEU A 381 6.00 -0.18 -23.12
C LEU A 381 5.17 0.89 -22.42
N ILE A 382 4.31 0.48 -21.48
CA ILE A 382 3.54 1.40 -20.63
C ILE A 382 4.49 2.26 -19.79
N ARG A 383 5.50 1.64 -19.16
CA ARG A 383 6.52 2.39 -18.40
C ARG A 383 7.26 3.38 -19.26
N ARG A 384 7.65 3.00 -20.48
CA ARG A 384 8.31 3.90 -21.44
C ARG A 384 7.43 5.09 -21.77
N ARG A 385 6.15 4.86 -22.06
CA ARG A 385 5.16 5.91 -22.37
C ARG A 385 4.99 6.85 -21.17
N ILE A 386 4.86 6.31 -19.96
CA ILE A 386 4.78 7.11 -18.74
C ILE A 386 6.01 8.02 -18.62
N ARG A 387 7.21 7.44 -18.74
CA ARG A 387 8.47 8.15 -18.55
C ARG A 387 8.77 9.23 -19.58
N ILE A 388 8.44 8.99 -20.84
CA ILE A 388 8.82 9.88 -21.95
C ILE A 388 7.72 10.88 -22.31
N VAL A 389 6.45 10.51 -22.11
CA VAL A 389 5.31 11.30 -22.60
C VAL A 389 4.44 11.82 -21.45
N ARG A 390 3.98 10.92 -20.57
CA ARG A 390 2.95 11.28 -19.58
C ARG A 390 3.50 12.10 -18.41
N HIS A 391 4.53 11.59 -17.75
CA HIS A 391 5.12 12.25 -16.60
C HIS A 391 5.65 13.66 -16.95
N PRO A 392 6.40 13.87 -18.06
CA PRO A 392 6.80 15.23 -18.47
C PRO A 392 5.61 16.16 -18.77
N CYS A 393 4.54 15.64 -19.37
CA CYS A 393 3.31 16.40 -19.63
C CYS A 393 2.62 16.84 -18.32
N LEU A 394 2.53 15.93 -17.34
CA LEU A 394 1.98 16.21 -16.02
C LEU A 394 2.80 17.27 -15.28
N VAL A 395 4.13 17.09 -15.24
CA VAL A 395 5.06 18.06 -14.63
C VAL A 395 4.95 19.43 -15.28
N SER A 396 4.91 19.51 -16.61
CA SER A 396 4.73 20.77 -17.34
C SER A 396 3.40 21.47 -16.99
N THR A 397 2.32 20.70 -16.89
CA THR A 397 0.99 21.22 -16.54
C THR A 397 0.97 21.78 -15.12
N ILE A 398 1.45 21.00 -14.15
CA ILE A 398 1.55 21.41 -12.73
C ILE A 398 2.46 22.64 -12.56
N ARG A 399 3.55 22.72 -13.34
CA ARG A 399 4.42 23.90 -13.41
C ARG A 399 3.66 25.13 -13.91
N SER A 400 2.86 25.00 -14.98
CA SER A 400 2.06 26.11 -15.51
C SER A 400 0.99 26.59 -14.52
N MET A 401 0.50 25.70 -13.66
CA MET A 401 -0.44 26.01 -12.58
C MET A 401 0.25 26.66 -11.36
N GLY A 402 1.58 26.71 -11.31
CA GLY A 402 2.35 27.30 -10.22
C GLY A 402 2.42 26.46 -8.94
N LEU A 403 2.01 25.19 -8.96
CA LEU A 403 1.85 24.39 -7.74
C LEU A 403 3.19 24.07 -7.04
N PHE A 404 4.31 23.98 -7.77
CA PHE A 404 5.65 23.75 -7.18
C PHE A 404 6.15 24.92 -6.31
N ARG A 405 5.44 26.04 -6.30
CA ARG A 405 5.74 27.23 -5.48
C ARG A 405 4.57 27.61 -4.57
N TYR A 406 3.58 26.71 -4.44
CA TYR A 406 2.36 26.97 -3.68
C TYR A 406 2.66 27.03 -2.18
N LYS A 407 2.13 28.06 -1.52
CA LYS A 407 2.29 28.30 -0.09
C LYS A 407 0.92 28.47 0.53
N ARG A 408 0.71 27.88 1.70
CA ARG A 408 -0.56 28.04 2.42
C ARG A 408 -0.76 29.48 2.80
N ARG A 409 -1.99 29.95 2.74
CA ARG A 409 -2.33 31.33 3.11
C ARG A 409 -2.48 31.49 4.61
N GLN A 410 -2.93 30.44 5.28
CA GLN A 410 -3.24 30.44 6.70
C GLN A 410 -2.53 29.26 7.39
N ALA A 411 -2.08 29.50 8.63
CA ALA A 411 -1.52 28.45 9.46
C ALA A 411 -2.63 27.51 9.96
N PRO A 412 -2.32 26.22 10.24
CA PRO A 412 -3.29 25.32 10.84
C PRO A 412 -3.67 25.86 12.23
N GLY A 413 -4.94 26.21 12.41
CA GLY A 413 -5.47 26.84 13.64
C GLY A 413 -6.98 26.96 13.58
N VAL A 414 -7.58 27.64 14.58
CA VAL A 414 -9.04 27.74 14.74
C VAL A 414 -9.72 28.21 13.45
N SER A 415 -10.35 27.26 12.78
CA SER A 415 -11.04 27.44 11.51
C SER A 415 -12.52 27.16 11.69
N ASP A 416 -13.37 27.77 10.86
CA ASP A 416 -14.74 27.30 10.65
C ASP A 416 -14.75 26.19 9.57
N GLU A 417 -15.91 25.57 9.34
CA GLU A 417 -16.05 24.49 8.34
C GLU A 417 -15.62 24.92 6.94
N ASP A 418 -15.98 26.13 6.52
CA ASP A 418 -15.66 26.63 5.18
C ASP A 418 -14.15 26.87 5.02
N LYS A 419 -13.51 27.53 6.00
CA LYS A 419 -12.05 27.72 6.00
C LYS A 419 -11.29 26.41 6.10
N TRP A 420 -11.79 25.44 6.88
CA TRP A 420 -11.16 24.13 6.95
C TRP A 420 -11.19 23.41 5.60
N ARG A 421 -12.30 23.50 4.85
CA ARG A 421 -12.39 22.99 3.47
C ARG A 421 -11.44 23.73 2.53
N GLU A 422 -11.32 25.06 2.66
CA GLU A 422 -10.34 25.84 1.89
C GLU A 422 -8.90 25.37 2.18
N LEU A 423 -8.54 25.21 3.46
CA LEU A 423 -7.24 24.69 3.89
C LEU A 423 -6.97 23.29 3.35
N ALA A 424 -7.98 22.41 3.33
CA ALA A 424 -7.86 21.08 2.74
C ALA A 424 -7.54 21.16 1.23
N VAL A 425 -8.15 22.08 0.48
CA VAL A 425 -7.84 22.29 -0.94
C VAL A 425 -6.42 22.86 -1.13
N GLU A 426 -5.99 23.80 -0.29
CA GLU A 426 -4.61 24.32 -0.30
C GLU A 426 -3.59 23.19 -0.04
N GLU A 427 -3.89 22.32 0.92
CA GLU A 427 -3.07 21.17 1.28
C GLU A 427 -3.03 20.11 0.16
N VAL A 428 -4.15 19.85 -0.52
CA VAL A 428 -4.20 19.01 -1.73
C VAL A 428 -3.27 19.57 -2.82
N CYS A 429 -3.24 20.88 -3.03
CA CYS A 429 -2.33 21.50 -4.02
C CYS A 429 -0.86 21.21 -3.69
N ILE A 430 -0.48 21.33 -2.42
CA ILE A 430 0.87 21.04 -1.93
C ILE A 430 1.18 19.55 -2.11
N ARG A 431 0.25 18.67 -1.73
CA ARG A 431 0.40 17.21 -1.88
C ARG A 431 0.55 16.80 -3.34
N VAL A 432 -0.23 17.34 -4.26
CA VAL A 432 -0.07 17.06 -5.70
C VAL A 432 1.34 17.45 -6.18
N ALA A 433 1.86 18.61 -5.80
CA ALA A 433 3.21 19.03 -6.15
C ALA A 433 4.28 18.10 -5.55
N CYS A 434 4.16 17.80 -4.26
CA CYS A 434 5.07 16.97 -3.49
C CYS A 434 5.10 15.51 -3.98
N TRP A 435 3.95 14.91 -4.28
CA TRP A 435 3.89 13.52 -4.80
C TRP A 435 4.26 13.43 -6.27
N THR A 436 4.07 14.48 -7.07
CA THR A 436 4.67 14.55 -8.42
C THR A 436 6.19 14.57 -8.35
N PHE A 437 6.77 15.31 -7.39
CA PHE A 437 8.21 15.30 -7.15
C PHE A 437 8.72 13.92 -6.67
N LEU A 438 7.98 13.24 -5.80
CA LEU A 438 8.29 11.86 -5.40
C LEU A 438 8.25 10.90 -6.59
N ALA A 439 7.25 11.04 -7.48
CA ALA A 439 7.16 10.24 -8.69
C ALA A 439 8.37 10.47 -9.61
N ASP A 440 8.79 11.73 -9.83
CA ASP A 440 9.99 12.06 -10.63
C ASP A 440 11.27 11.47 -10.03
N GLY A 441 11.43 11.58 -8.71
CA GLY A 441 12.53 10.98 -7.97
C GLY A 441 12.55 9.46 -8.07
N PHE A 442 11.39 8.83 -7.96
CA PHE A 442 11.21 7.39 -8.15
C PHE A 442 11.60 6.95 -9.57
N LEU A 443 11.15 7.67 -10.61
CA LEU A 443 11.55 7.40 -11.98
C LEU A 443 13.05 7.57 -12.20
N THR A 444 13.66 8.56 -11.55
CA THR A 444 15.11 8.80 -11.61
C THR A 444 15.89 7.63 -11.00
N VAL A 445 15.52 7.22 -9.79
CA VAL A 445 16.20 6.15 -9.05
C VAL A 445 15.98 4.80 -9.71
N CYS A 446 14.73 4.45 -10.00
CA CYS A 446 14.40 3.10 -10.45
C CYS A 446 14.64 2.88 -11.95
N PHE A 447 14.55 3.93 -12.77
CA PHE A 447 14.54 3.82 -14.23
C PHE A 447 15.57 4.71 -14.93
N LYS A 448 16.43 5.39 -14.15
CA LYS A 448 17.50 6.23 -14.68
C LYS A 448 16.99 7.34 -15.59
N ASN A 449 15.77 7.78 -15.36
CA ASN A 449 15.23 8.94 -16.04
C ASN A 449 16.00 10.19 -15.63
N HIS A 450 16.19 11.10 -16.59
CA HIS A 450 16.58 12.46 -16.24
C HIS A 450 15.44 13.12 -15.46
N PRO A 451 15.71 13.63 -14.24
CA PRO A 451 14.70 14.29 -13.44
C PRO A 451 14.07 15.44 -14.21
N GLN A 452 12.74 15.47 -14.29
CA GLN A 452 11.98 16.59 -14.84
C GLN A 452 11.80 17.72 -13.82
N LEU A 453 12.02 17.41 -12.54
CA LEU A 453 11.99 18.35 -11.43
C LEU A 453 13.33 18.36 -10.72
N THR A 454 13.83 19.56 -10.44
CA THR A 454 14.93 19.76 -9.50
C THR A 454 14.37 20.14 -8.14
N ILE A 455 15.06 19.73 -7.07
CA ILE A 455 14.75 20.20 -5.72
C ILE A 455 14.80 21.74 -5.62
N LEU A 456 15.60 22.36 -6.48
CA LEU A 456 15.70 23.82 -6.63
C LEU A 456 14.47 24.44 -7.30
N GLU A 457 13.48 23.67 -7.75
CA GLU A 457 12.19 24.16 -8.24
C GLU A 457 11.14 24.17 -7.13
N MET A 458 11.25 23.24 -6.18
CA MET A 458 10.27 22.98 -5.11
C MET A 458 10.29 24.05 -4.00
N ASP A 459 9.78 25.25 -4.28
CA ASP A 459 9.56 26.32 -3.28
C ASP A 459 8.14 26.31 -2.69
N CYS A 460 7.49 25.15 -2.67
CA CYS A 460 6.25 24.94 -1.95
C CYS A 460 6.52 24.59 -0.48
N ASP A 461 5.48 24.71 0.34
CA ASP A 461 5.53 24.24 1.72
C ASP A 461 5.65 22.70 1.76
N PHE A 462 6.12 22.15 2.89
CA PHE A 462 6.00 20.72 3.17
C PHE A 462 4.54 20.35 3.39
N PRO A 463 4.09 19.16 2.99
CA PRO A 463 2.75 18.68 3.35
C PRO A 463 2.60 18.58 4.87
N TRP A 464 1.36 18.65 5.36
CA TRP A 464 1.08 18.33 6.75
C TRP A 464 1.22 16.83 7.03
N SER A 465 1.27 16.46 8.31
CA SER A 465 1.22 15.05 8.67
C SER A 465 -0.06 14.41 8.15
N THR A 466 0.00 13.12 7.85
CA THR A 466 -1.17 12.39 7.32
C THR A 466 -2.33 12.44 8.31
N GLU A 467 -2.08 12.42 9.62
CA GLU A 467 -3.11 12.53 10.65
C GLU A 467 -3.84 13.89 10.61
N LEU A 468 -3.09 14.99 10.47
CA LEU A 468 -3.69 16.31 10.40
C LEU A 468 -4.49 16.50 9.10
N PHE A 469 -4.00 15.92 8.00
CA PHE A 469 -4.71 15.93 6.73
C PHE A 469 -5.97 15.05 6.76
N GLU A 470 -5.98 13.92 7.47
CA GLU A 470 -7.15 13.04 7.53
C GLU A 470 -8.10 13.36 8.71
N ALA A 471 -8.05 14.58 9.25
CA ALA A 471 -8.92 15.01 10.33
C ALA A 471 -10.40 14.93 9.92
N GLU A 472 -11.23 14.19 10.64
CA GLU A 472 -12.64 13.98 10.26
C GLU A 472 -13.55 15.19 10.54
N SER A 473 -13.10 16.12 11.38
CA SER A 473 -13.86 17.32 11.76
C SER A 473 -12.94 18.48 12.07
N VAL A 474 -13.49 19.70 12.00
CA VAL A 474 -12.81 20.94 12.39
C VAL A 474 -12.27 20.87 13.83
N SER A 475 -13.02 20.28 14.77
CA SER A 475 -12.59 20.11 16.16
C SER A 475 -11.34 19.24 16.25
N SER A 476 -11.36 18.08 15.60
CA SER A 476 -10.22 17.15 15.55
C SER A 476 -9.00 17.80 14.87
N PHE A 477 -9.22 18.54 13.78
CA PHE A 477 -8.18 19.31 13.10
C PHE A 477 -7.54 20.33 14.04
N ASN A 478 -8.34 21.13 14.75
CA ASN A 478 -7.84 22.16 15.66
C ASN A 478 -7.05 21.57 16.84
N GLU A 479 -7.50 20.44 17.40
CA GLU A 479 -6.79 19.73 18.46
C GLU A 479 -5.41 19.23 18.01
N MET A 480 -5.36 18.59 16.84
CA MET A 480 -4.10 18.11 16.25
C MET A 480 -3.17 19.25 15.84
N ALA A 481 -3.72 20.33 15.26
CA ALA A 481 -2.96 21.52 14.90
C ALA A 481 -2.33 22.16 16.15
N ALA A 482 -3.09 22.31 17.24
CA ALA A 482 -2.59 22.86 18.50
C ALA A 482 -1.41 22.03 19.04
N ALA A 483 -1.47 20.70 18.94
CA ALA A 483 -0.36 19.82 19.34
C ALA A 483 0.92 19.99 18.50
N GLN A 484 0.79 20.40 17.22
CA GLN A 484 1.93 20.58 16.30
C GLN A 484 2.54 21.99 16.35
N THR A 485 1.78 23.00 16.78
CA THR A 485 2.21 24.43 16.79
C THR A 485 3.32 24.78 17.79
N THR A 486 3.78 23.86 18.64
CA THR A 486 4.85 24.13 19.62
C THR A 486 6.27 24.20 19.01
N GLY A 487 6.43 23.82 17.74
CA GLY A 487 7.71 23.84 17.02
C GLY A 487 7.86 24.99 16.02
N PRO A 488 9.08 25.33 15.58
CA PRO A 488 9.28 26.30 14.51
C PRO A 488 8.74 25.76 13.18
N SER A 489 8.12 26.65 12.40
CA SER A 489 7.57 26.33 11.08
C SER A 489 8.66 25.79 10.15
N LEU A 490 8.36 24.70 9.45
CA LEU A 490 9.27 24.16 8.44
C LEU A 490 9.48 25.17 7.29
N PRO A 491 10.72 25.45 6.88
CA PRO A 491 10.99 26.14 5.63
C PRO A 491 10.46 25.37 4.42
N THR A 492 10.44 25.99 3.24
CA THR A 492 10.07 25.31 1.99
C THR A 492 10.96 24.10 1.71
N LEU A 493 10.45 23.15 0.92
CA LEU A 493 11.15 21.90 0.60
C LEU A 493 12.58 22.16 0.07
N ARG A 494 12.72 23.14 -0.83
CA ARG A 494 14.00 23.66 -1.33
C ARG A 494 14.94 24.10 -0.20
N LYS A 495 14.48 24.98 0.69
CA LYS A 495 15.31 25.57 1.76
C LYS A 495 15.81 24.51 2.75
N VAL A 496 14.98 23.51 3.05
CA VAL A 496 15.39 22.38 3.89
C VAL A 496 16.48 21.56 3.20
N ALA A 497 16.33 21.26 1.90
CA ALA A 497 17.36 20.55 1.15
C ALA A 497 18.66 21.36 1.01
N GLU A 498 18.59 22.67 0.77
CA GLU A 498 19.75 23.57 0.75
C GLU A 498 20.46 23.59 2.12
N SER A 499 19.69 23.60 3.21
CA SER A 499 20.24 23.51 4.56
C SER A 499 21.03 22.21 4.75
N LEU A 500 20.50 21.07 4.32
CA LEU A 500 21.20 19.77 4.41
C LEU A 500 22.54 19.77 3.66
N LEU A 501 22.61 20.47 2.51
CA LEU A 501 23.84 20.63 1.72
C LEU A 501 24.88 21.53 2.40
N GLN A 502 24.43 22.52 3.18
CA GLN A 502 25.31 23.52 3.82
C GLN A 502 25.67 23.18 5.27
N MET A 503 24.95 22.24 5.90
CA MET A 503 25.16 21.89 7.29
C MET A 503 26.59 21.42 7.56
N PRO A 504 27.25 21.88 8.64
CA PRO A 504 28.56 21.39 9.03
C PRO A 504 28.48 20.01 9.69
N SER A 505 29.55 19.22 9.58
CA SER A 505 29.68 17.90 10.23
C SER A 505 29.55 17.92 11.76
N SER A 506 29.73 19.09 12.37
CA SER A 506 29.49 19.31 13.80
C SER A 506 27.99 19.41 14.02
N GLY A 507 27.40 18.40 14.67
CA GLY A 507 25.95 18.20 14.84
C GLY A 507 25.20 19.27 15.64
N ASN A 508 25.24 20.52 15.19
CA ASN A 508 24.36 21.56 15.66
C ASN A 508 22.93 21.17 15.28
N ARG A 509 22.05 21.12 16.28
CA ARG A 509 20.62 20.89 16.05
C ARG A 509 20.05 22.05 15.25
N ILE A 510 19.45 21.73 14.11
CA ILE A 510 18.66 22.71 13.36
C ILE A 510 17.36 22.92 14.11
N SER A 511 16.84 24.14 14.11
CA SER A 511 15.63 24.49 14.84
C SER A 511 14.40 23.65 14.45
N TRP A 512 14.28 23.25 13.18
CA TRP A 512 13.14 22.52 12.64
C TRP A 512 13.27 20.98 12.66
N ASP A 513 14.33 20.43 13.28
CA ASP A 513 14.61 18.97 13.29
C ASP A 513 13.44 18.15 13.85
N ARG A 514 12.72 18.68 14.84
CA ARG A 514 11.56 18.06 15.50
C ARG A 514 10.26 18.14 14.71
N SER A 515 10.20 18.96 13.66
CA SER A 515 8.99 19.15 12.85
C SER A 515 8.92 18.19 11.64
N LEU A 516 9.97 17.42 11.38
CA LEU A 516 10.05 16.50 10.24
C LEU A 516 9.33 15.16 10.51
N SER A 517 8.60 14.68 9.50
CA SER A 517 8.01 13.34 9.46
C SER A 517 8.83 12.37 8.59
N VAL A 518 8.46 11.09 8.60
CA VAL A 518 9.08 10.07 7.73
C VAL A 518 8.81 10.33 6.24
N GLU A 519 7.64 10.87 5.89
CA GLU A 519 7.31 11.27 4.52
C GLU A 519 8.21 12.43 4.05
N HIS A 520 8.45 13.43 4.91
CA HIS A 520 9.35 14.54 4.60
C HIS A 520 10.76 14.03 4.32
N LEU A 521 11.24 13.10 5.14
CA LEU A 521 12.55 12.48 4.94
C LEU A 521 12.61 11.65 3.65
N LEU A 522 11.53 10.94 3.30
CA LEU A 522 11.43 10.25 2.02
C LEU A 522 11.62 11.21 0.83
N MET A 523 10.93 12.36 0.87
CA MET A 523 11.08 13.39 -0.17
C MET A 523 12.51 13.91 -0.27
N LEU A 524 13.15 14.16 0.87
CA LEU A 524 14.51 14.67 0.93
C LEU A 524 15.54 13.65 0.43
N ILE A 525 15.37 12.34 0.71
CA ILE A 525 16.31 11.34 0.19
C ILE A 525 16.18 11.18 -1.34
N TYR A 526 14.97 11.30 -1.88
CA TYR A 526 14.78 11.38 -3.34
C TYR A 526 15.41 12.63 -3.94
N ALA A 527 15.31 13.77 -3.26
CA ALA A 527 15.99 14.99 -3.68
C ALA A 527 17.50 14.79 -3.77
N MET A 528 18.12 14.16 -2.77
CA MET A 528 19.55 13.85 -2.79
C MET A 528 19.92 12.87 -3.91
N ASN A 529 19.08 11.86 -4.18
CA ASN A 529 19.28 10.95 -5.31
C ASN A 529 19.19 11.66 -6.67
N SER A 530 18.24 12.58 -6.82
CA SER A 530 18.09 13.42 -8.02
C SER A 530 19.32 14.31 -8.23
N LEU A 531 19.80 15.00 -7.18
CA LEU A 531 21.04 15.77 -7.22
C LEU A 531 22.26 14.91 -7.58
N ALA A 532 22.38 13.72 -6.98
CA ALA A 532 23.46 12.78 -7.28
C ALA A 532 23.42 12.31 -8.74
N PHE A 533 22.24 12.12 -9.30
CA PHE A 533 22.08 11.82 -10.71
C PHE A 533 22.56 12.99 -11.58
N GLN A 534 22.06 14.20 -11.31
CA GLN A 534 22.37 15.40 -12.10
C GLN A 534 23.86 15.78 -12.03
N ALA A 535 24.50 15.63 -10.86
CA ALA A 535 25.93 15.87 -10.69
C ALA A 535 26.78 14.90 -11.53
N ARG A 536 26.43 13.60 -11.56
CA ARG A 536 27.12 12.59 -12.38
C ARG A 536 26.89 12.78 -13.88
N SER A 537 25.72 13.27 -14.28
CA SER A 537 25.39 13.57 -15.67
C SER A 537 25.99 14.89 -16.17
N GLY A 538 26.66 15.67 -15.31
CA GLY A 538 27.28 16.95 -15.66
C GLY A 538 26.30 18.13 -15.76
N LEU A 539 25.03 17.95 -15.34
CA LEU A 539 23.99 18.98 -15.43
C LEU A 539 24.03 19.99 -14.26
N LEU A 540 24.55 19.59 -13.10
CA LEU A 540 24.73 20.46 -11.92
C LEU A 540 26.19 20.47 -11.45
N GLY A 541 27.09 21.03 -12.27
CA GLY A 541 28.53 21.06 -11.99
C GLY A 541 28.95 21.89 -10.76
N PHE A 542 28.04 22.65 -10.15
CA PHE A 542 28.32 23.48 -8.96
C PHE A 542 28.13 22.75 -7.62
N ILE A 543 27.45 21.60 -7.59
CA ILE A 543 27.29 20.79 -6.38
C ILE A 543 28.24 19.59 -6.47
N SER A 544 29.22 19.51 -5.57
CA SER A 544 30.16 18.39 -5.56
C SER A 544 29.52 17.10 -5.03
N ILE A 545 30.01 15.95 -5.52
CA ILE A 545 29.60 14.63 -5.03
C ILE A 545 29.82 14.51 -3.51
N ASP A 546 30.92 15.07 -2.99
CA ASP A 546 31.21 15.08 -1.55
C ASP A 546 30.18 15.88 -0.75
N THR A 547 29.69 17.00 -1.30
CA THR A 547 28.63 17.80 -0.66
C THR A 547 27.33 16.99 -0.57
N ILE A 548 26.97 16.26 -1.63
CA ILE A 548 25.77 15.42 -1.64
C ILE A 548 25.93 14.25 -0.67
N LYS A 549 27.11 13.63 -0.62
CA LYS A 549 27.44 12.57 0.34
C LYS A 549 27.32 13.06 1.78
N HIS A 550 27.82 14.27 2.06
CA HIS A 550 27.70 14.92 3.34
C HIS A 550 26.23 15.17 3.72
N ALA A 551 25.44 15.74 2.80
CA ALA A 551 24.01 15.96 3.00
C ALA A 551 23.24 14.65 3.24
N ALA A 552 23.59 13.56 2.56
CA ALA A 552 23.02 12.25 2.80
C ALA A 552 23.37 11.71 4.20
N MET A 553 24.58 11.94 4.71
CA MET A 553 24.95 11.58 6.08
C MET A 553 24.14 12.38 7.11
N ASN A 554 23.96 13.68 6.87
CA ASN A 554 23.12 14.56 7.67
C ASN A 554 21.66 14.10 7.68
N TRP A 555 21.13 13.74 6.51
CA TRP A 555 19.80 13.13 6.37
C TRP A 555 19.68 11.86 7.24
N ARG A 556 20.70 10.99 7.25
CA ARG A 556 20.66 9.75 8.06
C ARG A 556 20.62 10.04 9.56
N THR A 557 21.32 11.07 10.02
CA THR A 557 21.26 11.51 11.42
C THR A 557 19.85 11.97 11.78
N LEU A 558 19.19 12.74 10.90
CA LEU A 558 17.80 13.14 11.09
C LEU A 558 16.85 11.93 11.06
N TRP A 559 17.03 11.01 10.11
CA TRP A 559 16.26 9.76 10.03
C TRP A 559 16.31 8.96 11.32
N LYS A 560 17.50 8.78 11.90
CA LYS A 560 17.65 8.10 13.19
C LYS A 560 16.94 8.87 14.30
N SER A 561 17.10 10.20 14.37
CA SER A 561 16.43 11.03 15.36
C SER A 561 14.91 10.86 15.27
N VAL A 562 14.32 11.09 14.10
CA VAL A 562 12.88 10.99 13.84
C VAL A 562 12.40 9.57 14.16
N SER A 563 13.05 8.54 13.63
CA SER A 563 12.70 7.13 13.89
C SER A 563 12.80 6.75 15.38
N HIS A 564 13.77 7.27 16.13
CA HIS A 564 13.93 6.98 17.57
C HIS A 564 12.89 7.69 18.45
N HIS A 565 12.52 8.95 18.14
CA HIS A 565 11.42 9.63 18.86
C HIS A 565 10.12 8.82 18.79
N PHE A 566 9.92 8.17 17.65
CA PHE A 566 8.78 7.34 17.37
C PHE A 566 8.78 5.99 18.10
N HIS A 567 9.93 5.34 18.30
CA HIS A 567 10.04 4.14 19.13
C HIS A 567 9.91 4.43 20.65
N PHE A 568 10.21 5.65 21.10
CA PHE A 568 10.12 6.05 22.51
C PHE A 568 8.71 6.50 22.92
N ALA A 569 7.96 7.18 22.05
CA ALA A 569 6.56 7.56 22.29
C ALA A 569 5.64 6.32 22.44
N ALA A 570 5.94 5.27 21.68
CA ALA A 570 5.33 3.93 21.74
C ALA A 570 5.40 3.28 23.13
N THR A 571 6.54 3.40 23.82
CA THR A 571 6.80 2.66 25.07
C THR A 571 6.32 3.37 26.34
N THR A 572 5.90 4.64 26.24
CA THR A 572 5.57 5.47 27.42
C THR A 572 4.07 5.74 27.60
N THR A 573 3.22 5.36 26.63
CA THR A 573 1.78 5.67 26.64
C THR A 573 0.94 4.39 26.73
N THR A 574 0.40 4.09 27.92
CA THR A 574 -0.27 2.80 28.22
C THR A 574 -1.66 2.59 27.61
N HIS A 575 -2.20 3.43 26.71
CA HIS A 575 -3.56 3.20 26.19
C HIS A 575 -3.90 3.67 24.74
N THR A 576 -2.94 3.96 23.85
CA THR A 576 -3.26 4.30 22.45
C THR A 576 -2.55 3.38 21.46
N THR A 577 -3.16 2.22 21.18
CA THR A 577 -2.74 1.24 20.16
C THR A 577 -2.78 1.77 18.71
N THR A 578 -3.37 2.96 18.49
CA THR A 578 -3.53 3.58 17.17
C THR A 578 -2.27 4.33 16.69
N THR A 579 -1.51 4.96 17.58
CA THR A 579 -0.36 5.79 17.21
C THR A 579 0.84 4.95 16.74
N GLU A 580 1.07 3.77 17.30
CA GLU A 580 2.14 2.85 16.83
C GLU A 580 1.89 2.29 15.42
N GLN A 581 0.63 2.23 14.96
CA GLN A 581 0.26 1.53 13.73
C GLN A 581 0.34 2.40 12.47
N ASN A 582 0.19 3.72 12.58
CA ASN A 582 0.30 4.66 11.44
C ASN A 582 1.75 4.87 10.97
N LEU A 583 2.69 4.47 11.81
CA LEU A 583 4.03 5.03 11.85
C LEU A 583 5.06 4.31 10.96
N HIS A 584 4.62 3.21 10.34
CA HIS A 584 5.40 2.39 9.43
C HIS A 584 4.54 1.84 8.29
N LEU A 585 3.66 2.66 7.73
CA LEU A 585 2.88 2.27 6.56
C LEU A 585 3.44 2.83 5.26
N GLY A 586 3.24 2.05 4.21
CA GLY A 586 3.63 2.42 2.86
C GLY A 586 5.13 2.53 2.63
N TYR A 587 5.47 3.28 1.60
CA TYR A 587 6.83 3.45 1.10
C TYR A 587 7.80 4.19 2.04
N PRO A 588 7.38 5.20 2.83
CA PRO A 588 8.28 5.97 3.69
C PRO A 588 9.09 5.13 4.68
N LYS A 589 8.54 4.02 5.20
CA LYS A 589 9.23 3.12 6.15
C LYS A 589 10.54 2.54 5.61
N HIS A 590 10.69 2.50 4.28
CA HIS A 590 11.85 1.95 3.58
C HIS A 590 12.84 3.02 3.10
N ALA A 591 12.67 4.29 3.49
CA ALA A 591 13.52 5.38 3.02
C ALA A 591 15.02 5.18 3.34
N GLU A 592 15.37 4.46 4.42
CA GLU A 592 16.77 4.15 4.71
C GLU A 592 17.43 3.28 3.62
N GLU A 593 16.67 2.42 2.93
CA GLU A 593 17.22 1.63 1.81
C GLU A 593 17.60 2.52 0.61
N LEU A 594 16.87 3.61 0.38
CA LEU A 594 17.24 4.62 -0.62
C LEU A 594 18.52 5.37 -0.24
N TRP A 595 18.76 5.56 1.05
CA TRP A 595 20.03 6.11 1.54
C TRP A 595 21.18 5.15 1.28
N TRP A 596 21.03 3.86 1.57
CA TRP A 596 22.04 2.85 1.24
C TRP A 596 22.33 2.84 -0.27
N LEU A 597 21.28 2.86 -1.10
CA LEU A 597 21.41 2.89 -2.55
C LEU A 597 22.17 4.14 -3.03
N LEU A 598 21.84 5.31 -2.49
CA LEU A 598 22.52 6.57 -2.80
C LEU A 598 24.02 6.49 -2.48
N MET A 599 24.35 6.10 -1.25
CA MET A 599 25.75 6.03 -0.80
C MET A 599 26.55 5.05 -1.64
N THR A 600 26.01 3.86 -1.93
CA THR A 600 26.69 2.89 -2.79
C THR A 600 26.85 3.39 -4.23
N THR A 601 25.87 4.12 -4.75
CA THR A 601 25.96 4.73 -6.09
C THR A 601 27.07 5.79 -6.14
N LEU A 602 27.19 6.64 -5.13
CA LEU A 602 28.24 7.66 -5.04
C LEU A 602 29.64 7.04 -4.87
N ASP A 603 29.77 6.02 -4.01
CA ASP A 603 31.04 5.32 -3.79
C ASP A 603 31.50 4.53 -5.03
N ALA A 604 30.56 3.91 -5.75
CA ALA A 604 30.87 3.21 -7.00
C ALA A 604 31.30 4.17 -8.12
N ALA A 605 30.73 5.38 -8.17
CA ALA A 605 31.11 6.41 -9.12
C ALA A 605 32.52 6.97 -8.83
N ALA A 606 32.89 7.14 -7.56
CA ALA A 606 34.22 7.65 -7.16
C ALA A 606 35.36 6.66 -7.47
N ASN A 607 35.10 5.35 -7.37
CA ASN A 607 36.14 4.32 -7.49
C ASN A 607 36.42 3.87 -8.95
N ASN A 608 35.68 4.39 -9.94
CA ASN A 608 35.77 4.10 -11.40
C ASN A 608 35.88 2.61 -11.80
N SER A 609 35.61 1.71 -10.85
CA SER A 609 35.79 0.28 -10.93
C SER A 609 34.97 -0.29 -9.77
N GLY A 610 33.93 -1.09 -10.06
CA GLY A 610 33.39 -1.96 -9.02
C GLY A 610 34.52 -2.78 -8.40
N ARG A 611 34.37 -3.26 -7.17
CA ARG A 611 35.21 -4.37 -6.68
C ARG A 611 35.26 -5.43 -7.80
N ASN A 612 36.42 -5.61 -8.44
CA ASN A 612 36.69 -6.48 -9.61
C ASN A 612 36.49 -5.91 -11.04
N GLY A 613 36.44 -4.59 -11.26
CA GLY A 613 36.40 -4.03 -12.62
C GLY A 613 35.08 -4.25 -13.39
N LYS A 614 34.03 -4.72 -12.70
CA LYS A 614 32.70 -4.91 -13.28
C LYS A 614 32.02 -3.54 -13.44
N LYS A 615 31.72 -3.14 -14.68
CA LYS A 615 30.92 -1.94 -14.98
C LYS A 615 29.43 -2.28 -14.86
N PHE A 616 28.74 -1.65 -13.93
CA PHE A 616 27.30 -1.88 -13.74
C PHE A 616 26.50 -1.02 -14.71
N GLN A 617 25.62 -1.63 -15.50
CA GLN A 617 24.74 -0.91 -16.42
C GLN A 617 23.80 0.08 -15.71
N TYR A 618 23.47 -0.18 -14.44
CA TYR A 618 22.71 0.76 -13.62
C TYR A 618 23.45 2.09 -13.39
N LEU A 619 24.78 2.11 -13.40
CA LEU A 619 25.55 3.35 -13.18
C LEU A 619 25.65 4.21 -14.43
N ASP A 620 25.43 3.63 -15.62
CA ASP A 620 25.35 4.39 -16.88
C ASP A 620 24.22 5.43 -16.83
N SER A 621 24.32 6.48 -17.65
CA SER A 621 23.32 7.56 -17.70
C SER A 621 22.10 7.23 -18.57
N ASN A 622 22.06 6.04 -19.16
CA ASN A 622 20.99 5.65 -20.07
C ASN A 622 19.74 5.19 -19.30
N ALA A 623 18.60 5.77 -19.64
CA ALA A 623 17.30 5.35 -19.11
C ALA A 623 17.00 3.87 -19.42
N THR A 624 16.20 3.23 -18.56
CA THR A 624 15.80 1.82 -18.69
C THR A 624 14.30 1.65 -18.43
N ASP A 625 13.66 0.70 -19.11
CA ASP A 625 12.26 0.31 -18.87
C ASP A 625 12.12 -0.86 -17.87
N ASP A 626 13.26 -1.48 -17.53
CA ASP A 626 13.38 -2.68 -16.71
C ASP A 626 14.08 -2.40 -15.39
N LEU A 627 13.61 -3.06 -14.33
CA LEU A 627 14.14 -2.98 -12.97
C LEU A 627 15.30 -3.96 -12.72
N GLY A 628 15.52 -4.95 -13.60
CA GLY A 628 16.55 -5.97 -13.45
C GLY A 628 17.96 -5.39 -13.34
N LYS A 629 18.26 -4.30 -14.05
CA LYS A 629 19.55 -3.59 -13.91
C LYS A 629 19.77 -3.03 -12.50
N LEU A 630 18.73 -2.45 -11.91
CA LEU A 630 18.77 -1.95 -10.54
C LEU A 630 18.85 -3.13 -9.56
N ASN A 631 18.09 -4.21 -9.79
CA ASN A 631 18.14 -5.41 -8.97
C ASN A 631 19.54 -6.03 -8.92
N GLU A 632 20.21 -6.18 -10.08
CA GLU A 632 21.60 -6.68 -10.15
C GLU A 632 22.56 -5.80 -9.35
N PHE A 633 22.41 -4.48 -9.47
CA PHE A 633 23.24 -3.53 -8.72
C PHE A 633 23.03 -3.65 -7.21
N ILE A 634 21.78 -3.74 -6.76
CA ILE A 634 21.43 -3.91 -5.34
C ILE A 634 21.98 -5.24 -4.80
N GLN A 635 21.84 -6.34 -5.55
CA GLN A 635 22.38 -7.65 -5.15
C GLN A 635 23.90 -7.61 -4.96
N PHE A 636 24.61 -6.84 -5.80
CA PHE A 636 26.05 -6.61 -5.64
C PHE A 636 26.37 -5.72 -4.44
N ALA A 637 25.58 -4.67 -4.22
CA ALA A 637 25.76 -3.69 -3.16
C ALA A 637 25.49 -4.24 -1.75
N ARG A 638 24.66 -5.28 -1.64
CA ARG A 638 24.28 -5.90 -0.37
C ARG A 638 25.52 -6.34 0.42
N PRO A 639 25.65 -5.95 1.70
CA PRO A 639 26.71 -6.47 2.56
C PRO A 639 26.58 -8.00 2.62
N ARG A 640 27.60 -8.73 2.14
CA ARG A 640 27.65 -10.17 2.36
C ARG A 640 27.85 -10.39 3.86
N VAL A 641 26.86 -10.96 4.52
CA VAL A 641 27.04 -11.51 5.87
C VAL A 641 28.11 -12.60 5.73
N VAL A 642 29.29 -12.34 6.29
CA VAL A 642 30.41 -13.30 6.37
C VAL A 642 30.14 -14.30 7.48
#